data_AF-A0A4U8SP93-F1
#
_entry.id   AF-A0A4U8SP93-F1
#
_cell.length_a   1.000
_cell.length_b   1.000
_cell.length_c   1.000
_cell.angle_alpha   90.00
_cell.angle_beta   90.00
_cell.angle_gamma   90.00
#
_symmetry.space_group_name_H-M   'P 1'
#
loop_
_entity.id
_entity.type
_entity.pdbx_description
1 polymer ?
#
loop_
_entity_poly.entity_id
_entity_poly.type
_entity_poly.pdbx_seq_one_letter_code
_entity_poly.pdbx_strand_id
1 'polypeptide(L)'
;MALGTLSSLGLGSKVLNHEVIDKLREADEASHIKPIDKKIEQNVEKQTELVAITSSLRGLKSSTSKLADYSTYLGRSSNVIGDALKATISTGVPTQDIKIDVDSVASSDINEIGSKYESRESVFSQKDSVLKFNHKGQDYRIEIKAGMELGDVAQLITDTTKGEVMGIVMKTGGSNPYQLMINSKDTGEASRIYFGSTAVGSAVPSGSFELNDGDFSITLKDKKGIDKTLSIRLPKTTASSKSQDNAQALKEAIIEAIKNDSDFEGMLGNDLNIGVGGANSDMLTINDRRGHSINLEGSKSQTLGFGEDNKSTQQDDLIVATKSVGAGQLKGTINIGSIPLDLATLTKKKNTAEQNAKSIAEAINNIAGIYASVNNEGKLVINSDTGEVSIFADNDPDSKKALEDLGLKSGTTMDYAKTQEDLFKIRKVQTAEDAVFSYNGISMRRPTNTIDDVVSGVNIELLTTTEPGKPAVINITRNDEDIIENVKQFVETYNELGLKLDEVTRFDEDSKIAGIFNGDSDIRMIRPTLNRIFSTTISTESEIKGLAKYGLSLDEKGKMSLDMNKLKMELSSDPEGTQEFFYGSLKTLEFREVKTDGVFKKFDQELDRLLNGGNARLKLLEESLTRDDKKLREDRKKAVEQLNMRYDIMAQRFAAYDSQISKTNNAFSSVQLMIDQSVAKK
;
A
#
# COMPACT_ATOMS: atom_id res chain seq x y z
N MET A 1 -63.18 -39.33 -69.13
CA MET A 1 -63.28 -38.43 -67.97
C MET A 1 -64.73 -37.96 -67.88
N ALA A 2 -65.52 -38.62 -67.04
CA ALA A 2 -66.90 -38.27 -66.80
C ALA A 2 -66.95 -37.13 -65.77
N LEU A 3 -67.57 -36.02 -66.19
CA LEU A 3 -68.20 -34.97 -65.37
C LEU A 3 -67.36 -34.36 -64.23
N GLY A 4 -66.53 -33.40 -64.60
CA GLY A 4 -65.95 -32.41 -63.69
C GLY A 4 -65.65 -31.11 -64.44
N THR A 5 -66.69 -30.43 -64.93
CA THR A 5 -66.56 -29.08 -65.48
C THR A 5 -66.69 -28.07 -64.34
N LEU A 6 -65.61 -27.35 -64.02
CA LEU A 6 -65.66 -26.15 -63.16
C LEU A 6 -66.64 -25.15 -63.79
N SER A 7 -67.77 -24.91 -63.14
CA SER A 7 -68.89 -24.16 -63.70
C SER A 7 -68.68 -22.64 -63.76
N SER A 8 -67.65 -22.10 -63.11
CA SER A 8 -67.27 -20.68 -63.17
C SER A 8 -65.98 -20.41 -62.39
N LEU A 9 -65.00 -19.73 -62.98
CA LEU A 9 -63.95 -19.03 -62.22
C LEU A 9 -64.50 -17.66 -61.79
N GLY A 10 -65.19 -17.64 -60.66
CA GLY A 10 -65.69 -16.40 -60.06
C GLY A 10 -64.67 -15.80 -59.09
N LEU A 11 -64.15 -14.60 -59.38
CA LEU A 11 -63.44 -13.77 -58.42
C LEU A 11 -64.48 -12.94 -57.63
N GLY A 12 -64.46 -13.00 -56.29
CA GLY A 12 -65.29 -12.14 -55.44
C GLY A 12 -66.71 -12.63 -55.12
N SER A 13 -66.93 -13.95 -54.97
CA SER A 13 -68.25 -14.55 -54.71
C SER A 13 -68.87 -14.28 -53.32
N LYS A 14 -68.24 -13.43 -52.48
CA LYS A 14 -68.70 -13.08 -51.13
C LYS A 14 -68.60 -11.58 -50.88
N VAL A 15 -69.51 -11.05 -50.06
CA VAL A 15 -69.54 -9.63 -49.65
C VAL A 15 -68.35 -9.34 -48.74
N LEU A 16 -67.74 -8.16 -48.90
CA LEU A 16 -66.65 -7.66 -48.05
C LEU A 16 -67.16 -7.46 -46.61
N ASN A 17 -66.48 -8.02 -45.62
CA ASN A 17 -66.75 -7.82 -44.20
C ASN A 17 -65.42 -7.62 -43.42
N HIS A 18 -65.51 -7.24 -42.15
CA HIS A 18 -64.33 -6.99 -41.31
C HIS A 18 -63.40 -8.22 -41.21
N GLU A 19 -63.97 -9.42 -41.08
CA GLU A 19 -63.21 -10.68 -40.98
C GLU A 19 -62.35 -10.95 -42.24
N VAL A 20 -62.84 -10.59 -43.43
CA VAL A 20 -62.08 -10.72 -44.68
C VAL A 20 -60.96 -9.69 -44.75
N ILE A 21 -61.17 -8.46 -44.25
CA ILE A 21 -60.12 -7.42 -44.19
C ILE A 21 -58.99 -7.86 -43.24
N ASP A 22 -59.32 -8.42 -42.08
CA ASP A 22 -58.34 -8.92 -41.13
C ASP A 22 -57.52 -10.08 -41.70
N LYS A 23 -58.17 -11.04 -42.38
CA LYS A 23 -57.47 -12.15 -43.07
C LYS A 23 -56.54 -11.66 -44.18
N LEU A 24 -56.92 -10.61 -44.92
CA LEU A 24 -56.06 -10.00 -45.92
C LEU A 24 -54.85 -9.32 -45.27
N ARG A 25 -55.06 -8.65 -44.12
CA ARG A 25 -53.98 -8.03 -43.36
C ARG A 25 -53.00 -9.08 -42.86
N GLU A 26 -53.47 -10.18 -42.28
CA GLU A 26 -52.62 -11.27 -41.82
C GLU A 26 -51.81 -11.90 -42.97
N ALA A 27 -52.40 -12.05 -44.16
CA ALA A 27 -51.71 -12.55 -45.34
C ALA A 27 -50.62 -11.56 -45.83
N ASP A 28 -50.93 -10.27 -45.86
CA ASP A 28 -49.96 -9.22 -46.21
C ASP A 28 -48.83 -9.13 -45.16
N GLU A 29 -49.13 -9.24 -43.86
CA GLU A 29 -48.15 -9.32 -42.77
C GLU A 29 -47.23 -10.54 -42.95
N ALA A 30 -47.81 -11.69 -43.28
CA ALA A 30 -47.05 -12.91 -43.52
C ALA A 30 -46.13 -12.81 -44.75
N SER A 31 -46.53 -12.08 -45.78
CA SER A 31 -45.74 -11.91 -47.00
C SER A 31 -44.69 -10.82 -46.91
N HIS A 32 -44.95 -9.73 -46.16
CA HIS A 32 -44.10 -8.54 -46.17
C HIS A 32 -43.33 -8.31 -44.88
N ILE A 33 -43.89 -8.66 -43.72
CA ILE A 33 -43.27 -8.41 -42.40
C ILE A 33 -42.49 -9.61 -41.91
N LYS A 34 -43.11 -10.81 -41.92
CA LYS A 34 -42.46 -12.04 -41.39
C LYS A 34 -41.09 -12.36 -42.02
N PRO A 35 -40.84 -12.14 -43.33
CA PRO A 35 -39.51 -12.34 -43.89
C PRO A 35 -38.46 -11.37 -43.34
N ILE A 36 -38.85 -10.13 -42.99
CA ILE A 36 -37.97 -9.15 -42.36
C ILE A 36 -37.72 -9.54 -40.91
N ASP A 37 -38.76 -9.95 -40.17
CA ASP A 37 -38.64 -10.45 -38.80
C ASP A 37 -37.67 -11.62 -38.71
N LYS A 38 -37.79 -12.60 -39.61
CA LYS A 38 -36.86 -13.73 -39.68
C LYS A 38 -35.41 -13.29 -39.95
N LYS A 39 -35.19 -12.28 -40.78
CA LYS A 39 -33.84 -11.74 -41.04
C LYS A 39 -33.29 -11.00 -39.81
N ILE A 40 -34.13 -10.31 -39.05
CA ILE A 40 -33.76 -9.66 -37.79
C ILE A 40 -33.36 -10.73 -36.76
N GLU A 41 -34.18 -11.77 -36.58
CA GLU A 41 -33.89 -12.90 -35.68
C GLU A 41 -32.56 -13.56 -36.03
N GLN A 42 -32.32 -13.87 -37.30
CA GLN A 42 -31.06 -14.44 -37.77
C GLN A 42 -29.87 -13.50 -37.55
N ASN A 43 -30.04 -12.20 -37.73
CA ASN A 43 -28.97 -11.23 -37.48
C ASN A 43 -28.63 -11.16 -35.97
N VAL A 44 -29.65 -11.13 -35.11
CA VAL A 44 -29.47 -11.14 -33.64
C VAL A 44 -28.77 -12.43 -33.18
N GLU A 45 -29.15 -13.59 -33.75
CA GLU A 45 -28.47 -14.86 -33.49
C GLU A 45 -27.00 -14.80 -33.93
N LYS A 46 -26.70 -14.30 -35.13
CA LYS A 46 -25.32 -14.07 -35.59
C LYS A 46 -24.53 -13.17 -34.64
N GLN A 47 -25.12 -12.07 -34.17
CA GLN A 47 -24.45 -11.17 -33.22
C GLN A 47 -24.13 -11.91 -31.91
N THR A 48 -25.07 -12.69 -31.39
CA THR A 48 -24.90 -13.49 -30.16
C THR A 48 -23.78 -14.52 -30.32
N GLU A 49 -23.80 -15.25 -31.43
CA GLU A 49 -22.80 -16.25 -31.75
C GLU A 49 -21.41 -15.66 -32.02
N LEU A 50 -21.35 -14.49 -32.69
CA LEU A 50 -20.10 -13.75 -32.89
C LEU A 50 -19.49 -13.28 -31.56
N VAL A 51 -20.31 -12.84 -30.60
CA VAL A 51 -19.83 -12.48 -29.26
C VAL A 51 -19.21 -13.71 -28.57
N ALA A 52 -19.85 -14.88 -28.65
CA ALA A 52 -19.32 -16.11 -28.09
C ALA A 52 -17.97 -16.50 -28.72
N ILE A 53 -17.88 -16.50 -30.06
CA ILE A 53 -16.64 -16.80 -30.80
C ILE A 53 -15.52 -15.80 -30.43
N THR A 54 -15.85 -14.51 -30.38
CA THR A 54 -14.90 -13.44 -30.02
C THR A 54 -14.41 -13.61 -28.59
N SER A 55 -15.29 -14.01 -27.67
CA SER A 55 -14.92 -14.31 -26.28
C SER A 55 -13.95 -15.49 -26.20
N SER A 56 -14.25 -16.61 -26.86
CA SER A 56 -13.34 -17.77 -26.91
C SER A 56 -11.98 -17.43 -27.53
N LEU A 57 -11.97 -16.63 -28.60
CA LEU A 57 -10.72 -16.14 -29.22
C LEU A 57 -9.92 -15.22 -28.29
N ARG A 58 -10.58 -14.37 -27.49
CA ARG A 58 -9.90 -13.56 -26.46
C ARG A 58 -9.29 -14.42 -25.36
N GLY A 59 -9.98 -15.48 -24.92
CA GLY A 59 -9.43 -16.46 -24.00
C GLY A 59 -8.17 -17.14 -24.57
N LEU A 60 -8.24 -17.57 -25.83
CA LEU A 60 -7.11 -18.17 -26.54
C LEU A 60 -5.96 -17.17 -26.67
N LYS A 61 -6.27 -15.90 -26.95
CA LYS A 61 -5.27 -14.83 -27.03
C LYS A 61 -4.57 -14.60 -25.70
N SER A 62 -5.27 -14.64 -24.56
CA SER A 62 -4.66 -14.41 -23.25
C SER A 62 -3.49 -15.36 -22.95
N SER A 63 -3.71 -16.67 -23.11
CA SER A 63 -2.65 -17.69 -22.94
C SER A 63 -1.53 -17.52 -23.98
N THR A 64 -1.91 -17.25 -25.24
CA THR A 64 -0.98 -17.04 -26.35
C THR A 64 -0.08 -15.83 -26.14
N SER A 65 -0.62 -14.69 -25.71
CA SER A 65 0.11 -13.45 -25.48
C SER A 65 1.14 -13.61 -24.36
N LYS A 66 0.80 -14.34 -23.29
CA LYS A 66 1.77 -14.69 -22.23
C LYS A 66 2.92 -15.54 -22.76
N LEU A 67 2.62 -16.59 -23.53
CA LEU A 67 3.65 -17.43 -24.16
C LEU A 67 4.44 -16.68 -25.25
N ALA A 68 3.87 -15.61 -25.81
CA ALA A 68 4.49 -14.71 -26.76
C ALA A 68 5.21 -13.52 -26.11
N ASP A 69 5.34 -13.50 -24.78
CA ASP A 69 6.10 -12.50 -24.02
C ASP A 69 7.42 -13.11 -23.51
N TYR A 70 8.52 -12.37 -23.70
CA TYR A 70 9.85 -12.79 -23.26
C TYR A 70 9.94 -12.92 -21.73
N SER A 71 9.23 -12.08 -20.98
CA SER A 71 9.27 -12.03 -19.51
C SER A 71 8.80 -13.34 -18.87
N THR A 72 7.88 -14.07 -19.50
CA THR A 72 7.40 -15.39 -19.08
C THR A 72 8.56 -16.38 -18.93
N TYR A 73 9.55 -16.32 -19.82
CA TYR A 73 10.72 -17.21 -19.80
C TYR A 73 11.82 -16.76 -18.83
N LEU A 74 11.76 -15.50 -18.40
CA LEU A 74 12.58 -14.96 -17.31
C LEU A 74 11.97 -15.21 -15.93
N GLY A 75 10.77 -15.82 -15.87
CA GLY A 75 10.11 -16.20 -14.63
C GLY A 75 11.02 -16.99 -13.70
N ARG A 76 10.97 -16.66 -12.40
CA ARG A 76 11.69 -17.36 -11.34
C ARG A 76 10.71 -17.86 -10.30
N SER A 77 11.04 -19.01 -9.73
CA SER A 77 10.39 -19.57 -8.56
C SER A 77 11.41 -19.61 -7.42
N SER A 78 10.94 -19.38 -6.19
CA SER A 78 11.74 -19.57 -4.99
C SER A 78 11.11 -20.62 -4.10
N ASN A 79 11.96 -21.48 -3.54
CA ASN A 79 11.60 -22.32 -2.41
C ASN A 79 12.55 -21.99 -1.25
N VAL A 80 11.97 -21.62 -0.11
CA VAL A 80 12.74 -21.36 1.11
C VAL A 80 12.72 -22.62 1.96
N ILE A 81 13.90 -23.15 2.27
CA ILE A 81 14.08 -24.24 3.22
C ILE A 81 14.34 -23.60 4.60
N GLY A 82 13.46 -23.87 5.55
CA GLY A 82 13.43 -23.26 6.88
C GLY A 82 12.25 -22.30 7.06
N ASP A 83 12.03 -21.84 8.29
CA ASP A 83 10.95 -20.93 8.68
C ASP A 83 11.46 -19.53 9.11
N ALA A 84 12.78 -19.35 9.14
CA ALA A 84 13.43 -18.11 9.57
C ALA A 84 13.18 -16.91 8.65
N LEU A 85 12.83 -17.11 7.38
CA LEU A 85 12.63 -16.04 6.41
C LEU A 85 11.61 -16.38 5.33
N LYS A 86 11.17 -15.34 4.62
CA LYS A 86 10.52 -15.44 3.30
C LYS A 86 11.37 -14.75 2.25
N ALA A 87 11.25 -15.18 1.00
CA ALA A 87 11.97 -14.56 -0.10
C ALA A 87 11.08 -14.42 -1.34
N THR A 88 11.07 -13.21 -1.92
CA THR A 88 10.43 -12.92 -3.21
C THR A 88 11.51 -12.62 -4.23
N ILE A 89 11.42 -13.27 -5.40
CA ILE A 89 12.43 -13.18 -6.46
C ILE A 89 11.83 -12.57 -7.71
N SER A 90 12.45 -11.52 -8.20
CA SER A 90 12.10 -10.88 -9.47
C SER A 90 12.52 -11.73 -10.66
N THR A 91 11.87 -11.52 -11.80
CA THR A 91 12.23 -12.15 -13.07
C THR A 91 13.68 -11.84 -13.46
N GLY A 92 14.37 -12.81 -14.05
CA GLY A 92 15.72 -12.64 -14.58
C GLY A 92 16.85 -12.78 -13.56
N VAL A 93 16.57 -12.87 -12.26
CA VAL A 93 17.58 -13.20 -11.25
C VAL A 93 18.22 -14.55 -11.59
N PRO A 94 19.56 -14.70 -11.54
CA PRO A 94 20.22 -15.97 -11.82
C PRO A 94 19.72 -17.11 -10.91
N THR A 95 19.61 -18.31 -11.47
CA THR A 95 19.28 -19.51 -10.68
C THR A 95 20.47 -19.88 -9.80
N GLN A 96 20.25 -19.99 -8.50
CA GLN A 96 21.27 -20.31 -7.51
C GLN A 96 20.62 -20.66 -6.17
N ASP A 97 21.41 -21.28 -5.30
CA ASP A 97 21.05 -21.43 -3.89
C ASP A 97 21.73 -20.32 -3.08
N ILE A 98 20.95 -19.65 -2.22
CA ILE A 98 21.43 -18.62 -1.32
C ILE A 98 21.28 -19.13 0.11
N LYS A 99 22.36 -19.14 0.87
CA LYS A 99 22.34 -19.48 2.30
C LYS A 99 22.25 -18.22 3.13
N ILE A 100 21.24 -18.15 4.00
CA ILE A 100 21.03 -17.07 4.94
C ILE A 100 21.09 -17.61 6.36
N ASP A 101 22.04 -17.14 7.15
CA ASP A 101 22.07 -17.37 8.61
C ASP A 101 21.56 -16.10 9.28
N VAL A 102 20.53 -16.20 10.12
CA VAL A 102 19.91 -15.07 10.83
C VAL A 102 20.30 -15.15 12.30
N ASP A 103 21.25 -14.31 12.71
CA ASP A 103 21.73 -14.23 14.09
C ASP A 103 20.73 -13.49 14.98
N SER A 104 20.17 -12.38 14.48
CA SER A 104 19.15 -11.59 15.16
C SER A 104 18.23 -10.89 14.16
N VAL A 105 16.98 -10.66 14.56
CA VAL A 105 16.02 -9.85 13.81
C VAL A 105 16.02 -8.42 14.32
N ALA A 106 15.70 -7.48 13.42
CA ALA A 106 15.53 -6.09 13.78
C ALA A 106 14.34 -5.93 14.73
N SER A 107 14.53 -5.06 15.71
CA SER A 107 13.74 -4.96 16.93
C SER A 107 13.42 -3.49 17.19
N SER A 108 12.22 -3.18 17.68
CA SER A 108 11.83 -1.84 18.13
C SER A 108 12.11 -1.65 19.62
N ASP A 109 12.13 -0.40 20.09
CA ASP A 109 12.31 -0.08 21.50
C ASP A 109 10.94 -0.15 22.21
N ILE A 110 10.86 -0.85 23.34
CA ILE A 110 9.65 -0.96 24.14
C ILE A 110 9.98 -0.66 25.60
N ASN A 111 9.34 0.36 26.17
CA ASN A 111 9.63 0.85 27.50
C ASN A 111 8.37 1.00 28.33
N GLU A 112 8.37 0.49 29.56
CA GLU A 112 7.36 0.77 30.58
C GLU A 112 7.74 2.01 31.39
N ILE A 113 6.77 2.91 31.60
CA ILE A 113 6.98 4.19 32.30
C ILE A 113 6.11 4.28 33.55
N GLY A 114 6.76 4.39 34.70
CA GLY A 114 6.14 4.74 35.97
C GLY A 114 5.38 3.60 36.61
N SER A 115 4.46 3.96 37.51
CA SER A 115 3.64 2.99 38.24
C SER A 115 2.42 2.56 37.43
N LYS A 116 1.71 1.53 37.91
CA LYS A 116 0.44 1.10 37.32
C LYS A 116 -0.76 1.88 37.89
N TYR A 117 -1.77 2.05 37.05
CA TYR A 117 -2.99 2.82 37.32
C TYR A 117 -4.26 1.97 37.22
N GLU A 118 -5.33 2.42 37.88
CA GLU A 118 -6.63 1.73 37.91
C GLU A 118 -7.39 1.86 36.58
N SER A 119 -7.24 2.99 35.89
CA SER A 119 -7.93 3.32 34.64
C SER A 119 -7.09 4.24 33.75
N ARG A 120 -7.56 4.55 32.54
CA ARG A 120 -6.89 5.51 31.65
C ARG A 120 -7.12 6.96 32.11
N GLU A 121 -8.18 7.15 32.88
CA GLU A 121 -8.65 8.42 33.44
C GLU A 121 -8.00 8.71 34.81
N SER A 122 -7.17 7.80 35.31
CA SER A 122 -6.39 8.04 36.52
C SER A 122 -5.36 9.14 36.27
N VAL A 123 -5.26 10.08 37.21
CA VAL A 123 -4.27 11.17 37.17
C VAL A 123 -2.86 10.60 37.16
N PHE A 124 -2.08 10.94 36.15
CA PHE A 124 -0.70 10.51 35.98
C PHE A 124 0.25 11.25 36.94
N SER A 125 0.11 12.57 37.04
CA SER A 125 0.93 13.40 37.94
C SER A 125 0.09 14.48 38.63
N GLN A 126 0.33 14.68 39.93
CA GLN A 126 -0.21 15.80 40.71
C GLN A 126 0.68 17.05 40.68
N LYS A 127 1.84 16.97 40.02
CA LYS A 127 2.86 18.02 39.93
C LYS A 127 3.19 18.30 38.46
N ASP A 128 3.53 19.55 38.15
CA ASP A 128 4.05 19.88 36.83
C ASP A 128 5.43 19.21 36.68
N SER A 129 5.63 18.49 35.58
CA SER A 129 6.84 17.71 35.34
C SER A 129 7.15 17.62 33.84
N VAL A 130 8.37 17.19 33.52
CA VAL A 130 8.84 17.12 32.14
C VAL A 130 9.48 15.78 31.87
N LEU A 131 8.95 15.05 30.90
CA LEU A 131 9.60 13.86 30.35
C LEU A 131 10.50 14.29 29.20
N LYS A 132 11.80 14.00 29.31
CA LYS A 132 12.79 14.24 28.26
C LYS A 132 13.26 12.91 27.67
N PHE A 133 13.35 12.85 26.35
CA PHE A 133 14.03 11.75 25.67
C PHE A 133 14.54 12.19 24.29
N ASN A 134 15.61 11.57 23.83
CA ASN A 134 16.10 11.67 22.47
C ASN A 134 15.63 10.45 21.66
N HIS A 135 15.22 10.67 20.41
CA HIS A 135 14.94 9.61 19.45
C HIS A 135 15.41 10.05 18.06
N LYS A 136 16.22 9.20 17.40
CA LYS A 136 16.84 9.48 16.09
C LYS A 136 17.56 10.84 16.02
N GLY A 137 18.24 11.23 17.11
CA GLY A 137 18.98 12.48 17.19
C GLY A 137 18.13 13.73 17.48
N GLN A 138 16.81 13.60 17.63
CA GLN A 138 15.94 14.71 18.04
C GLN A 138 15.55 14.59 19.51
N ASP A 139 15.68 15.71 20.23
CA ASP A 139 15.25 15.83 21.62
C ASP A 139 13.76 16.18 21.70
N TYR A 140 13.04 15.42 22.52
CA TYR A 140 11.64 15.64 22.83
C TYR A 140 11.49 16.06 24.29
N ARG A 141 10.67 17.09 24.50
CA ARG A 141 10.29 17.61 25.80
C ARG A 141 8.77 17.52 25.93
N ILE A 142 8.30 16.60 26.77
CA ILE A 142 6.87 16.40 27.02
C ILE A 142 6.51 17.06 28.34
N GLU A 143 5.79 18.17 28.28
CA GLU A 143 5.33 18.90 29.46
C GLU A 143 4.06 18.26 30.04
N ILE A 144 4.21 17.58 31.17
CA ILE A 144 3.10 16.94 31.88
C ILE A 144 2.61 17.89 32.96
N LYS A 145 1.40 18.42 32.81
CA LYS A 145 0.79 19.31 33.80
C LYS A 145 0.14 18.52 34.92
N ALA A 146 0.13 19.11 36.12
CA ALA A 146 -0.59 18.58 37.27
C ALA A 146 -2.07 18.32 36.90
N GLY A 147 -2.55 17.12 37.21
CA GLY A 147 -3.91 16.66 36.94
C GLY A 147 -4.11 15.95 35.60
N MET A 148 -3.12 15.92 34.70
CA MET A 148 -3.25 15.18 33.42
C MET A 148 -3.50 13.69 33.65
N GLU A 149 -4.44 13.13 32.89
CA GLU A 149 -4.79 11.71 32.94
C GLU A 149 -3.76 10.85 32.19
N LEU A 150 -3.65 9.58 32.56
CA LEU A 150 -2.75 8.62 31.92
C LEU A 150 -2.97 8.53 30.40
N GLY A 151 -4.24 8.55 29.96
CA GLY A 151 -4.60 8.56 28.54
C GLY A 151 -4.11 9.80 27.80
N ASP A 152 -4.23 10.97 28.43
CA ASP A 152 -3.81 12.25 27.85
C ASP A 152 -2.29 12.32 27.72
N VAL A 153 -1.54 11.83 28.71
CA VAL A 153 -0.07 11.78 28.63
C VAL A 153 0.39 10.88 27.49
N ALA A 154 -0.25 9.71 27.31
CA ALA A 154 0.06 8.80 26.20
C ALA A 154 -0.20 9.46 24.83
N GLN A 155 -1.32 10.18 24.70
CA GLN A 155 -1.65 10.91 23.47
C GLN A 155 -0.68 12.07 23.22
N LEU A 156 -0.35 12.84 24.26
CA LEU A 156 0.58 13.97 24.19
C LEU A 156 1.97 13.56 23.67
N ILE A 157 2.47 12.40 24.11
CA ILE A 157 3.73 11.82 23.61
C ILE A 157 3.64 11.53 22.11
N THR A 158 2.56 10.87 21.69
CA THR A 158 2.34 10.48 20.29
C THR A 158 2.20 11.70 19.39
N ASP A 159 1.45 12.72 19.83
CA ASP A 159 1.20 13.94 19.06
C ASP A 159 2.47 14.79 18.95
N THR A 160 3.21 14.95 20.04
CA THR A 160 4.43 15.77 20.08
C THR A 160 5.53 15.17 19.22
N THR A 161 5.62 13.84 19.16
CA THR A 161 6.59 13.12 18.31
C THR A 161 6.07 12.83 16.90
N LYS A 162 4.85 13.28 16.57
CA LYS A 162 4.19 13.01 15.28
C LYS A 162 4.13 11.53 14.93
N GLY A 163 4.00 10.67 15.94
CA GLY A 163 3.90 9.21 15.79
C GLY A 163 5.22 8.48 15.55
N GLU A 164 6.38 9.15 15.59
CA GLU A 164 7.68 8.45 15.57
C GLU A 164 7.94 7.68 16.88
N VAL A 165 7.38 8.18 17.99
CA VAL A 165 7.35 7.51 19.29
C VAL A 165 5.89 7.40 19.75
N MET A 166 5.45 6.19 20.05
CA MET A 166 4.06 5.89 20.41
C MET A 166 3.92 5.85 21.93
N GLY A 167 3.09 6.73 22.48
CA GLY A 167 2.60 6.63 23.85
C GLY A 167 1.36 5.75 23.89
N ILE A 168 1.42 4.60 24.57
CA ILE A 168 0.36 3.59 24.59
C ILE A 168 0.00 3.27 26.03
N VAL A 169 -1.30 3.15 26.33
CA VAL A 169 -1.74 2.62 27.63
C VAL A 169 -2.04 1.13 27.48
N MET A 170 -1.21 0.28 28.07
CA MET A 170 -1.33 -1.18 27.99
C MET A 170 -1.93 -1.77 29.27
N LYS A 171 -2.83 -2.75 29.12
CA LYS A 171 -3.40 -3.50 30.25
C LYS A 171 -2.54 -4.72 30.58
N THR A 172 -1.83 -4.70 31.71
CA THR A 172 -0.85 -5.72 32.15
C THR A 172 -1.34 -6.61 33.29
N GLY A 173 -2.56 -6.40 33.80
CA GLY A 173 -3.16 -7.19 34.89
C GLY A 173 -2.74 -6.79 36.31
N GLY A 174 -3.47 -7.27 37.31
CA GLY A 174 -3.37 -6.85 38.73
C GLY A 174 -4.50 -5.92 39.16
N SER A 175 -4.44 -5.40 40.41
CA SER A 175 -5.43 -4.46 40.95
C SER A 175 -5.44 -3.12 40.20
N ASN A 176 -4.26 -2.66 39.78
CA ASN A 176 -4.07 -1.50 38.92
C ASN A 176 -3.52 -2.01 37.58
N PRO A 177 -4.36 -2.29 36.58
CA PRO A 177 -3.91 -3.06 35.43
C PRO A 177 -3.32 -2.19 34.31
N TYR A 178 -3.43 -0.86 34.35
CA TYR A 178 -3.01 0.01 33.24
C TYR A 178 -1.58 0.54 33.43
N GLN A 179 -0.75 0.45 32.38
CA GLN A 179 0.66 0.83 32.37
C GLN A 179 0.92 1.75 31.16
N LEU A 180 1.66 2.84 31.35
CA LEU A 180 2.15 3.64 30.22
C LEU A 180 3.32 2.90 29.56
N MET A 181 3.23 2.76 28.24
CA MET A 181 4.28 2.25 27.36
C MET A 181 4.75 3.37 26.43
N ILE A 182 6.05 3.47 26.21
CA ILE A 182 6.65 4.38 25.22
C ILE A 182 7.50 3.53 24.28
N ASN A 183 7.06 3.45 23.02
CA ASN A 183 7.63 2.53 22.05
C ASN A 183 8.11 3.28 20.80
N SER A 184 9.18 2.82 20.18
CA SER A 184 9.56 3.32 18.85
C SER A 184 8.63 2.75 17.79
N LYS A 185 8.31 3.55 16.78
CA LYS A 185 7.53 3.07 15.62
C LYS A 185 8.33 2.10 14.75
N ASP A 186 9.59 2.44 14.52
CA ASP A 186 10.48 1.67 13.65
C ASP A 186 11.40 0.73 14.46
N THR A 187 11.92 -0.27 13.78
CA THR A 187 12.97 -1.16 14.29
C THR A 187 14.37 -0.56 14.08
N GLY A 188 15.40 -1.25 14.57
CA GLY A 188 16.79 -0.89 14.34
C GLY A 188 17.39 -0.08 15.49
N GLU A 189 18.71 -0.15 15.64
CA GLU A 189 19.44 0.48 16.74
C GLU A 189 19.24 2.00 16.78
N ALA A 190 19.20 2.64 15.60
CA ALA A 190 18.93 4.07 15.48
C ALA A 190 17.55 4.49 16.01
N SER A 191 16.62 3.54 16.16
CA SER A 191 15.26 3.76 16.68
C SER A 191 15.16 3.65 18.20
N ARG A 192 16.28 3.46 18.92
CA ARG A 192 16.31 3.49 20.40
C ARG A 192 15.74 4.80 20.95
N ILE A 193 15.11 4.71 22.13
CA ILE A 193 14.61 5.87 22.87
C ILE A 193 15.51 6.08 24.08
N TYR A 194 16.15 7.26 24.12
CA TYR A 194 17.13 7.62 25.14
C TYR A 194 16.52 8.65 26.10
N PHE A 195 15.97 8.19 27.22
CA PHE A 195 15.39 9.07 28.23
C PHE A 195 16.44 9.90 28.97
N GLY A 196 16.08 11.10 29.42
CA GLY A 196 16.98 11.97 30.18
C GLY A 196 17.95 12.72 29.29
N SER A 197 19.23 12.76 29.69
CA SER A 197 20.26 13.55 29.02
C SER A 197 20.95 12.71 27.97
N THR A 198 21.07 13.26 26.76
CA THR A 198 21.67 12.54 25.64
C THR A 198 22.67 13.44 24.93
N ALA A 199 23.86 12.94 24.69
CA ALA A 199 24.83 13.53 23.80
C ALA A 199 24.85 12.73 22.50
N VAL A 200 24.58 13.40 21.38
CA VAL A 200 24.62 12.81 20.04
C VAL A 200 25.75 13.46 19.26
N GLY A 201 26.60 12.63 18.67
CA GLY A 201 27.72 13.08 17.84
C GLY A 201 27.34 13.25 16.38
N SER A 202 28.37 13.45 15.57
CA SER A 202 28.31 13.39 14.11
C SER A 202 28.71 11.99 13.63
N ALA A 203 28.60 11.76 12.32
CA ALA A 203 29.08 10.52 11.70
C ALA A 203 30.58 10.31 12.01
N VAL A 204 30.92 9.15 12.56
CA VAL A 204 32.31 8.82 12.92
C VAL A 204 33.14 8.70 11.62
N PRO A 205 34.34 9.29 11.52
CA PRO A 205 35.10 9.26 10.27
C PRO A 205 35.28 7.84 9.70
N SER A 206 35.05 7.65 8.40
CA SER A 206 35.35 6.38 7.71
C SER A 206 36.85 6.19 7.46
N GLY A 207 37.27 4.97 7.16
CA GLY A 207 38.67 4.61 6.98
C GLY A 207 39.36 4.33 8.32
N SER A 208 40.69 4.40 8.34
CA SER A 208 41.45 4.13 9.56
C SER A 208 41.21 5.22 10.61
N PHE A 209 40.70 4.83 11.77
CA PHE A 209 40.41 5.72 12.90
C PHE A 209 40.98 5.14 14.21
N GLU A 210 41.50 5.98 15.08
CA GLU A 210 42.07 5.58 16.38
C GLU A 210 41.87 6.70 17.41
N LEU A 211 41.80 6.32 18.69
CA LEU A 211 41.77 7.24 19.83
C LEU A 211 42.84 6.86 20.84
N ASN A 212 43.71 7.82 21.17
CA ASN A 212 44.72 7.72 22.22
C ASN A 212 44.30 8.55 23.45
N ASP A 213 45.10 8.50 24.52
CA ASP A 213 44.86 9.34 25.68
C ASP A 213 44.83 10.83 25.33
N GLY A 214 43.82 11.54 25.84
CA GLY A 214 43.58 12.95 25.56
C GLY A 214 42.87 13.24 24.24
N ASP A 215 42.65 12.24 23.39
CA ASP A 215 41.87 12.42 22.16
C ASP A 215 40.37 12.53 22.44
N PHE A 216 39.85 11.70 23.35
CA PHE A 216 38.45 11.71 23.74
C PHE A 216 38.28 11.29 25.20
N SER A 217 37.53 12.07 25.97
CA SER A 217 37.22 11.78 27.35
C SER A 217 35.76 12.11 27.66
N ILE A 218 35.14 11.28 28.49
CA ILE A 218 33.73 11.38 28.85
C ILE A 218 33.64 11.58 30.36
N THR A 219 33.04 12.68 30.80
CA THR A 219 32.74 12.92 32.21
C THR A 219 31.26 12.65 32.47
N LEU A 220 30.99 11.70 33.36
CA LEU A 220 29.65 11.25 33.76
C LEU A 220 29.53 11.26 35.28
N LYS A 221 28.30 11.34 35.80
CA LYS A 221 28.05 11.16 37.23
C LYS A 221 28.02 9.69 37.61
N ASP A 222 28.71 9.32 38.68
CA ASP A 222 28.61 7.99 39.28
C ASP A 222 27.27 7.79 40.02
N LYS A 223 27.10 6.67 40.73
CA LYS A 223 25.89 6.41 41.55
C LYS A 223 25.70 7.39 42.71
N LYS A 224 26.76 8.08 43.14
CA LYS A 224 26.76 9.06 44.23
C LYS A 224 26.59 10.49 43.73
N GLY A 225 26.45 10.70 42.41
CA GLY A 225 26.34 12.02 41.79
C GLY A 225 27.67 12.75 41.61
N ILE A 226 28.80 12.07 41.79
CA ILE A 226 30.15 12.63 41.66
C ILE A 226 30.60 12.50 40.22
N ASP A 227 31.15 13.58 39.65
CA ASP A 227 31.69 13.58 38.30
C ASP A 227 32.96 12.71 38.22
N LYS A 228 33.00 11.84 37.20
CA LYS A 228 34.09 10.92 36.92
C LYS A 228 34.42 10.96 35.43
N THR A 229 35.70 11.15 35.12
CA THR A 229 36.20 11.28 33.75
C THR A 229 36.85 10.00 33.28
N LEU A 230 36.34 9.45 32.18
CA LEU A 230 36.86 8.26 31.51
C LEU A 230 37.66 8.67 30.26
N SER A 231 38.92 8.23 30.16
CA SER A 231 39.70 8.35 28.91
C SER A 231 39.36 7.19 27.99
N ILE A 232 38.97 7.47 26.75
CA ILE A 232 38.52 6.46 25.79
C ILE A 232 39.64 6.15 24.81
N ARG A 233 40.02 4.87 24.74
CA ARG A 233 41.02 4.37 23.79
C ARG A 233 40.36 3.47 22.76
N LEU A 234 40.69 3.70 21.49
CA LEU A 234 40.22 2.87 20.38
C LEU A 234 41.43 2.47 19.53
N PRO A 235 41.78 1.17 19.48
CA PRO A 235 42.81 0.67 18.59
C PRO A 235 42.51 1.03 17.13
N LYS A 236 43.56 1.24 16.35
CA LYS A 236 43.44 1.66 14.96
C LYS A 236 42.61 0.69 14.12
N THR A 237 41.51 1.19 13.56
CA THR A 237 40.66 0.43 12.65
C THR A 237 41.26 0.34 11.24
N THR A 238 40.69 -0.52 10.39
CA THR A 238 41.20 -0.78 9.04
C THR A 238 40.89 0.37 8.08
N ALA A 239 41.67 0.49 7.00
CA ALA A 239 41.45 1.52 5.96
C ALA A 239 40.13 1.35 5.18
N SER A 240 39.54 0.15 5.20
CA SER A 240 38.26 -0.16 4.54
C SER A 240 37.04 0.02 5.46
N SER A 241 37.24 0.38 6.73
CA SER A 241 36.14 0.50 7.70
C SER A 241 35.18 1.62 7.28
N LYS A 242 33.88 1.30 7.24
CA LYS A 242 32.84 2.30 7.05
C LYS A 242 32.66 3.12 8.32
N SER A 243 31.97 4.25 8.20
CA SER A 243 31.60 5.10 9.34
C SER A 243 30.85 4.30 10.42
N GLN A 244 29.93 3.43 10.00
CA GLN A 244 29.18 2.48 10.85
C GLN A 244 30.10 1.55 11.65
N ASP A 245 31.10 0.96 10.99
CA ASP A 245 32.04 0.03 11.62
C ASP A 245 32.85 0.75 12.71
N ASN A 246 33.32 1.96 12.41
CA ASN A 246 34.07 2.79 13.36
C ASN A 246 33.18 3.27 14.52
N ALA A 247 31.91 3.61 14.27
CA ALA A 247 30.95 3.99 15.30
C ALA A 247 30.65 2.83 16.26
N GLN A 248 30.48 1.61 15.73
CA GLN A 248 30.28 0.41 16.54
C GLN A 248 31.52 0.08 17.38
N ALA A 249 32.72 0.14 16.79
CA ALA A 249 33.96 -0.07 17.53
C ALA A 249 34.17 0.96 18.65
N LEU A 250 33.82 2.23 18.39
CA LEU A 250 33.86 3.30 19.39
C LEU A 250 32.87 3.07 20.54
N LYS A 251 31.63 2.67 20.22
CA LYS A 251 30.62 2.28 21.22
C LYS A 251 31.14 1.15 22.12
N GLU A 252 31.74 0.12 21.54
CA GLU A 252 32.31 -1.01 22.29
C GLU A 252 33.46 -0.57 23.20
N ALA A 253 34.37 0.27 22.71
CA ALA A 253 35.46 0.84 23.50
C ALA A 253 34.97 1.64 24.71
N ILE A 254 33.90 2.43 24.55
CA ILE A 254 33.29 3.19 25.66
C ILE A 254 32.62 2.27 26.67
N ILE A 255 31.88 1.26 26.19
CA ILE A 255 31.28 0.24 27.05
C ILE A 255 32.34 -0.47 27.89
N GLU A 256 33.47 -0.82 27.29
CA GLU A 256 34.59 -1.45 27.98
C GLU A 256 35.22 -0.51 29.02
N ALA A 257 35.44 0.77 28.67
CA ALA A 257 35.95 1.76 29.61
C ALA A 257 35.05 1.95 30.84
N ILE A 258 33.72 2.01 30.65
CA ILE A 258 32.74 2.10 31.74
C ILE A 258 32.75 0.83 32.60
N LYS A 259 32.82 -0.35 31.98
CA LYS A 259 32.84 -1.63 32.72
C LYS A 259 34.08 -1.81 33.58
N ASN A 260 35.21 -1.27 33.15
CA ASN A 260 36.49 -1.40 33.86
C ASN A 260 36.65 -0.41 35.02
N ASP A 261 35.74 0.56 35.16
CA ASP A 261 35.75 1.53 36.26
C ASP A 261 34.69 1.15 37.32
N SER A 262 35.16 0.89 38.54
CA SER A 262 34.31 0.46 39.65
C SER A 262 33.26 1.49 40.08
N ASP A 263 33.47 2.78 39.79
CA ASP A 263 32.50 3.83 40.15
C ASP A 263 31.19 3.69 39.35
N PHE A 264 31.24 3.02 38.18
CA PHE A 264 30.09 2.81 37.30
C PHE A 264 29.50 1.39 37.33
N GLU A 265 29.93 0.55 38.28
CA GLU A 265 29.52 -0.86 38.35
C GLU A 265 27.98 -1.00 38.33
N GLY A 266 27.42 -1.77 37.38
CA GLY A 266 25.97 -2.01 37.28
C GLY A 266 25.12 -0.84 36.76
N MET A 267 25.74 0.26 36.33
CA MET A 267 25.03 1.39 35.71
C MET A 267 24.79 1.20 34.22
N LEU A 268 25.67 0.47 33.51
CA LEU A 268 25.55 0.26 32.07
C LEU A 268 24.28 -0.54 31.71
N GLY A 269 23.52 -0.05 30.73
CA GLY A 269 22.25 -0.62 30.27
C GLY A 269 21.04 -0.29 31.16
N ASN A 270 21.29 0.15 32.40
CA ASN A 270 20.27 0.66 33.31
C ASN A 270 20.23 2.18 33.23
N ASP A 271 21.25 2.83 33.79
CA ASP A 271 21.34 4.29 33.91
C ASP A 271 22.12 4.90 32.75
N LEU A 272 23.21 4.26 32.35
CA LEU A 272 24.07 4.71 31.26
C LEU A 272 23.86 3.84 30.02
N ASN A 273 23.53 4.46 28.89
CA ASN A 273 23.32 3.77 27.63
C ASN A 273 24.26 4.34 26.57
N ILE A 274 24.99 3.44 25.90
CA ILE A 274 25.84 3.78 24.76
C ILE A 274 25.26 3.06 23.54
N GLY A 275 25.03 3.80 22.46
CA GLY A 275 24.57 3.22 21.21
C GLY A 275 25.07 3.99 20.00
N VAL A 276 24.66 3.51 18.84
CA VAL A 276 24.84 4.23 17.58
C VAL A 276 23.50 4.71 17.05
N GLY A 277 23.49 5.94 16.52
CA GLY A 277 22.32 6.61 15.97
C GLY A 277 22.61 7.20 14.59
N GLY A 278 21.73 8.08 14.13
CA GLY A 278 21.76 8.62 12.77
C GLY A 278 21.08 7.69 11.77
N ALA A 279 20.75 8.21 10.59
CA ALA A 279 20.02 7.46 9.56
C ALA A 279 20.78 6.20 9.09
N ASN A 280 22.11 6.20 9.25
CA ASN A 280 22.96 5.07 8.90
C ASN A 280 23.55 4.38 10.14
N SER A 281 23.10 4.59 11.38
CA SER A 281 23.74 3.98 12.57
C SER A 281 25.26 4.30 12.65
N ASP A 282 25.65 5.52 12.29
CA ASP A 282 27.03 5.96 12.13
C ASP A 282 27.44 7.09 13.10
N MET A 283 26.51 7.55 13.95
CA MET A 283 26.73 8.58 14.96
C MET A 283 26.81 7.96 16.35
N LEU A 284 27.76 8.38 17.19
CA LEU A 284 27.79 7.92 18.58
C LEU A 284 26.70 8.60 19.41
N THR A 285 25.99 7.83 20.24
CA THR A 285 25.02 8.33 21.22
C THR A 285 25.41 7.88 22.62
N ILE A 286 25.54 8.83 23.54
CA ILE A 286 25.82 8.61 24.96
C ILE A 286 24.62 9.15 25.73
N ASN A 287 24.07 8.36 26.63
CA ASN A 287 22.86 8.72 27.37
C ASN A 287 23.01 8.42 28.85
N ASP A 288 22.55 9.36 29.67
CA ASP A 288 22.30 9.19 31.09
C ASP A 288 20.80 9.32 31.35
N ARG A 289 20.17 8.17 31.62
CA ARG A 289 18.73 8.03 31.87
C ARG A 289 18.24 8.91 33.02
N ARG A 290 19.12 9.21 33.97
CA ARG A 290 18.82 10.02 35.17
C ARG A 290 18.76 11.52 34.86
N GLY A 291 19.19 11.93 33.67
CA GLY A 291 19.17 13.33 33.26
C GLY A 291 20.34 14.17 33.78
N HIS A 292 21.42 13.53 34.24
CA HIS A 292 22.64 14.23 34.60
C HIS A 292 23.43 14.67 33.37
N SER A 293 24.29 15.68 33.56
CA SER A 293 25.12 16.21 32.49
C SER A 293 26.15 15.20 31.99
N ILE A 294 26.36 15.22 30.68
CA ILE A 294 27.38 14.44 29.96
C ILE A 294 28.35 15.46 29.36
N ASN A 295 29.59 15.47 29.83
CA ASN A 295 30.62 16.37 29.31
C ASN A 295 31.63 15.58 28.48
N LEU A 296 31.96 16.11 27.30
CA LEU A 296 32.78 15.44 26.30
C LEU A 296 33.93 16.35 25.91
N GLU A 297 35.14 15.85 26.08
CA GLU A 297 36.36 16.63 25.93
C GLU A 297 37.42 15.86 25.14
N GLY A 298 38.50 16.53 24.77
CA GLY A 298 39.64 15.95 24.08
C GLY A 298 39.83 16.48 22.65
N SER A 299 41.02 16.24 22.10
CA SER A 299 41.46 16.81 20.82
C SER A 299 40.58 16.40 19.62
N LYS A 300 39.92 15.24 19.69
CA LYS A 300 39.05 14.67 18.64
C LYS A 300 37.56 14.73 18.99
N SER A 301 37.18 15.34 20.13
CA SER A 301 35.76 15.48 20.51
C SER A 301 34.95 16.22 19.45
N GLN A 302 35.49 17.33 18.92
CA GLN A 302 34.84 18.09 17.84
C GLN A 302 34.71 17.29 16.54
N THR A 303 35.73 16.48 16.19
CA THR A 303 35.69 15.59 15.01
C THR A 303 34.58 14.55 15.12
N LEU A 304 34.29 14.08 16.34
CA LEU A 304 33.18 13.18 16.64
C LEU A 304 31.83 13.91 16.75
N GLY A 305 31.78 15.22 16.51
CA GLY A 305 30.58 16.05 16.57
C GLY A 305 30.20 16.52 17.97
N PHE A 306 31.07 16.32 18.97
CA PHE A 306 30.84 16.76 20.34
C PHE A 306 31.64 18.04 20.62
N GLY A 307 31.11 19.20 20.21
CA GLY A 307 31.70 20.53 20.42
C GLY A 307 30.97 21.39 21.48
N GLU A 308 31.36 22.67 21.62
CA GLU A 308 30.81 23.62 22.62
C GLU A 308 29.28 23.82 22.54
N ASP A 309 28.66 23.49 21.40
CA ASP A 309 27.22 23.60 21.14
C ASP A 309 26.38 22.38 21.56
N ASN A 310 26.95 21.39 22.27
CA ASN A 310 26.20 20.21 22.74
C ASN A 310 25.27 20.51 23.93
N LYS A 311 24.32 21.43 23.71
CA LYS A 311 23.41 22.00 24.71
C LYS A 311 22.43 20.98 25.31
N SER A 312 22.25 19.82 24.69
CA SER A 312 21.32 18.76 25.14
C SER A 312 21.72 18.10 26.47
N THR A 313 22.98 18.26 26.88
CA THR A 313 23.51 17.68 28.12
C THR A 313 23.41 18.62 29.32
N GLN A 314 23.00 19.88 29.12
CA GLN A 314 22.87 20.83 30.22
C GLN A 314 21.59 20.58 31.01
N GLN A 315 21.69 20.65 32.34
CA GLN A 315 20.53 20.60 33.21
C GLN A 315 19.66 21.82 32.93
N ASP A 316 18.38 21.59 32.64
CA ASP A 316 17.46 22.70 32.40
C ASP A 316 17.20 23.45 33.70
N ASP A 317 16.93 24.74 33.56
CA ASP A 317 16.33 25.51 34.63
C ASP A 317 14.95 24.91 35.00
N LEU A 318 14.74 24.71 36.30
CA LEU A 318 13.54 24.10 36.85
C LEU A 318 12.29 24.94 36.58
N ILE A 319 12.37 26.26 36.78
CA ILE A 319 11.31 27.21 36.44
C ILE A 319 11.90 28.42 35.72
N VAL A 320 11.37 28.71 34.53
CA VAL A 320 11.59 29.98 33.83
C VAL A 320 10.26 30.71 33.74
N ALA A 321 10.19 31.92 34.29
CA ALA A 321 9.00 32.74 34.27
C ALA A 321 8.57 33.08 32.84
N THR A 322 7.26 33.09 32.60
CA THR A 322 6.68 33.37 31.28
C THR A 322 6.66 34.86 30.93
N LYS A 323 6.81 35.74 31.92
CA LYS A 323 6.80 37.20 31.78
C LYS A 323 8.02 37.81 32.46
N SER A 324 8.48 38.94 31.93
CA SER A 324 9.47 39.76 32.62
C SER A 324 8.83 40.48 33.80
N VAL A 325 9.65 40.78 34.81
CA VAL A 325 9.16 41.48 36.01
C VAL A 325 8.81 42.93 35.68
N GLY A 326 7.63 43.38 36.11
CA GLY A 326 7.16 44.75 35.87
C GLY A 326 7.94 45.81 36.67
N ALA A 327 8.00 47.04 36.15
CA ALA A 327 8.56 48.20 36.84
C ALA A 327 7.57 48.81 37.86
N GLY A 328 8.09 49.65 38.76
CA GLY A 328 7.29 50.30 39.81
C GLY A 328 7.09 49.43 41.05
N GLN A 329 6.22 49.87 41.97
CA GLN A 329 5.94 49.09 43.18
C GLN A 329 4.91 48.02 42.87
N LEU A 330 5.29 46.76 43.04
CA LEU A 330 4.41 45.60 42.97
C LEU A 330 3.67 45.40 44.29
N LYS A 331 2.58 44.65 44.27
CA LYS A 331 1.74 44.32 45.44
C LYS A 331 1.49 42.83 45.50
N GLY A 332 1.07 42.35 46.67
CA GLY A 332 0.78 40.95 46.93
C GLY A 332 1.97 40.16 47.44
N THR A 333 1.69 38.96 47.92
CA THR A 333 2.66 38.02 48.48
C THR A 333 2.74 36.78 47.60
N ILE A 334 3.95 36.37 47.24
CA ILE A 334 4.20 35.05 46.65
C ILE A 334 4.91 34.19 47.68
N ASN A 335 4.61 32.90 47.70
CA ASN A 335 5.26 31.94 48.58
C ASN A 335 6.14 31.01 47.76
N ILE A 336 7.38 30.81 48.21
CA ILE A 336 8.29 29.79 47.69
C ILE A 336 8.50 28.76 48.81
N GLY A 337 7.97 27.56 48.61
CA GLY A 337 7.78 26.61 49.71
C GLY A 337 6.92 27.26 50.81
N SER A 338 7.37 27.23 52.07
CA SER A 338 6.67 27.86 53.19
C SER A 338 7.07 29.34 53.43
N ILE A 339 7.90 29.94 52.58
CA ILE A 339 8.46 31.27 52.81
C ILE A 339 7.67 32.34 52.03
N PRO A 340 6.98 33.28 52.71
CA PRO A 340 6.29 34.39 52.06
C PRO A 340 7.26 35.50 51.64
N LEU A 341 7.05 36.02 50.43
CA LEU A 341 7.77 37.16 49.85
C LEU A 341 6.77 38.27 49.53
N ASP A 342 6.72 39.29 50.38
CA ASP A 342 5.88 40.48 50.17
C ASP A 342 6.53 41.40 49.13
N LEU A 343 5.96 41.45 47.93
CA LEU A 343 6.52 42.22 46.81
C LEU A 343 6.49 43.73 47.06
N ALA A 344 5.60 44.24 47.92
CA ALA A 344 5.54 45.66 48.25
C ALA A 344 6.75 46.11 49.09
N THR A 345 7.37 45.18 49.83
CA THR A 345 8.61 45.42 50.59
C THR A 345 9.86 45.24 49.73
N LEU A 346 9.82 44.35 48.74
CA LEU A 346 10.93 44.05 47.83
C LEU A 346 11.07 45.07 46.69
N THR A 347 10.00 45.79 46.36
CA THR A 347 9.95 46.73 45.22
C THR A 347 9.57 48.15 45.64
N LYS A 348 9.94 49.16 44.83
CA LYS A 348 9.65 50.58 45.12
C LYS A 348 9.01 51.27 43.93
N LYS A 349 8.26 52.36 44.19
CA LYS A 349 7.52 53.12 43.15
C LYS A 349 8.36 53.59 41.97
N LYS A 350 9.67 53.80 42.16
CA LYS A 350 10.61 54.26 41.12
C LYS A 350 11.57 53.16 40.62
N ASN A 351 11.39 51.91 41.04
CA ASN A 351 12.25 50.83 40.56
C ASN A 351 12.00 50.55 39.07
N THR A 352 13.07 50.29 38.34
CA THR A 352 12.96 49.70 36.98
C THR A 352 12.59 48.23 37.06
N ALA A 353 12.21 47.64 35.92
CA ALA A 353 11.93 46.21 35.79
C ALA A 353 13.13 45.36 36.23
N GLU A 354 14.34 45.73 35.81
CA GLU A 354 15.58 45.03 36.13
C GLU A 354 15.89 45.10 37.63
N GLN A 355 15.68 46.27 38.25
CA GLN A 355 15.86 46.44 39.69
C GLN A 355 14.90 45.55 40.48
N ASN A 356 13.62 45.49 40.07
CA ASN A 356 12.64 44.60 40.70
C ASN A 356 13.00 43.13 40.52
N ALA A 357 13.34 42.71 39.30
CA ALA A 357 13.72 41.33 39.02
C ALA A 357 14.92 40.90 39.87
N LYS A 358 15.94 41.76 39.97
CA LYS A 358 17.12 41.51 40.79
C LYS A 358 16.77 41.41 42.27
N SER A 359 15.99 42.34 42.81
CA SER A 359 15.59 42.32 44.22
C SER A 359 14.76 41.08 44.58
N ILE A 360 13.88 40.63 43.68
CA ILE A 360 13.10 39.41 43.88
C ILE A 360 14.00 38.17 43.81
N ALA A 361 14.90 38.08 42.82
CA ALA A 361 15.84 36.98 42.72
C ALA A 361 16.77 36.89 43.95
N GLU A 362 17.28 38.02 44.45
CA GLU A 362 18.06 38.10 45.69
C GLU A 362 17.24 37.62 46.91
N ALA A 363 15.96 37.98 46.99
CA ALA A 363 15.10 37.51 48.07
C ALA A 363 14.88 35.99 48.02
N ILE A 364 14.72 35.42 46.83
CA ILE A 364 14.58 33.98 46.64
C ILE A 364 15.90 33.24 46.97
N ASN A 365 17.06 33.80 46.60
CA ASN A 365 18.37 33.23 46.94
C ASN A 365 18.66 33.15 48.45
N ASN A 366 17.90 33.87 49.29
CA ASN A 366 18.01 33.75 50.75
C ASN A 366 17.26 32.53 51.32
N ILE A 367 16.51 31.81 50.48
CA ILE A 367 15.82 30.58 50.84
C ILE A 367 16.80 29.41 50.66
N ALA A 368 17.07 28.68 51.73
CA ALA A 368 18.04 27.58 51.71
C ALA A 368 17.68 26.54 50.63
N GLY A 369 18.66 26.22 49.77
CA GLY A 369 18.51 25.23 48.71
C GLY A 369 17.70 25.67 47.49
N ILE A 370 17.34 26.96 47.40
CA ILE A 370 16.71 27.57 46.23
C ILE A 370 17.65 28.62 45.65
N TYR A 371 17.77 28.63 44.32
CA TYR A 371 18.58 29.59 43.59
C TYR A 371 17.72 30.32 42.58
N ALA A 372 17.83 31.64 42.52
CA ALA A 372 17.16 32.44 41.52
C ALA A 372 18.12 33.36 40.78
N SER A 373 17.88 33.51 39.48
CA SER A 373 18.56 34.47 38.63
C SER A 373 17.57 35.19 37.73
N VAL A 374 18.07 36.16 36.97
CA VAL A 374 17.29 36.90 35.98
C VAL A 374 17.97 36.71 34.63
N ASN A 375 17.26 36.20 33.64
CA ASN A 375 17.81 36.00 32.31
C ASN A 375 17.89 37.33 31.53
N ASN A 376 18.46 37.28 30.32
CA ASN A 376 18.66 38.46 29.47
C ASN A 376 17.33 39.14 29.04
N GLU A 377 16.19 38.48 29.20
CA GLU A 377 14.85 39.01 28.89
C GLU A 377 14.16 39.61 30.14
N GLY A 378 14.83 39.62 31.29
CA GLY A 378 14.26 40.14 32.54
C GLY A 378 13.27 39.18 33.22
N LYS A 379 13.27 37.89 32.84
CA LYS A 379 12.43 36.85 33.44
C LYS A 379 13.17 36.21 34.62
N LEU A 380 12.41 35.86 35.65
CA LEU A 380 12.93 35.08 36.78
C LEU A 380 13.21 33.64 36.33
N VAL A 381 14.34 33.12 36.80
CA VAL A 381 14.75 31.72 36.66
C VAL A 381 14.96 31.18 38.06
N ILE A 382 14.33 30.05 38.41
CA ILE A 382 14.37 29.48 39.76
C ILE A 382 14.75 28.00 39.67
N ASN A 383 15.74 27.60 40.47
CA ASN A 383 16.31 26.26 40.59
C ASN A 383 16.35 25.80 42.06
N SER A 384 16.56 24.51 42.29
CA SER A 384 16.71 23.95 43.65
C SER A 384 17.73 22.82 43.70
N ASP A 385 18.44 22.71 44.83
CA ASP A 385 19.29 21.54 45.15
C ASP A 385 18.49 20.24 45.21
N THR A 386 17.20 20.31 45.54
CA THR A 386 16.33 19.14 45.69
C THR A 386 15.64 18.73 44.39
N GLY A 387 15.77 19.54 43.33
CA GLY A 387 15.05 19.35 42.07
C GLY A 387 13.55 19.64 42.14
N GLU A 388 13.03 20.21 43.22
CA GLU A 388 11.61 20.53 43.40
C GLU A 388 11.41 21.96 43.93
N VAL A 389 10.47 22.69 43.34
CA VAL A 389 10.04 24.02 43.82
C VAL A 389 8.53 24.10 43.86
N SER A 390 7.98 24.50 45.01
CA SER A 390 6.55 24.81 45.16
C SER A 390 6.36 26.32 45.22
N ILE A 391 5.50 26.85 44.35
CA ILE A 391 5.15 28.27 44.32
C ILE A 391 3.64 28.41 44.50
N PHE A 392 3.18 29.32 45.35
CA PHE A 392 1.77 29.64 45.48
C PHE A 392 1.54 31.09 45.89
N ALA A 393 0.36 31.60 45.57
CA ALA A 393 -0.11 32.89 46.05
C ALA A 393 -1.01 32.71 47.26
N ASP A 394 -1.05 33.72 48.13
CA ASP A 394 -2.08 33.80 49.16
C ASP A 394 -3.47 33.92 48.52
N ASN A 395 -4.52 33.53 49.24
CA ASN A 395 -5.88 33.53 48.72
C ASN A 395 -6.52 34.92 48.71
N ASP A 396 -5.84 35.90 48.12
CA ASP A 396 -6.30 37.27 47.91
C ASP A 396 -6.06 37.72 46.45
N PRO A 397 -6.80 38.74 45.97
CA PRO A 397 -6.70 39.18 44.58
C PRO A 397 -5.33 39.76 44.20
N ASP A 398 -4.65 40.46 45.12
CA ASP A 398 -3.38 41.12 44.84
C ASP A 398 -2.26 40.07 44.69
N SER A 399 -2.22 39.06 45.55
CA SER A 399 -1.25 37.95 45.49
C SER A 399 -1.43 37.06 44.27
N LYS A 400 -2.68 36.74 43.89
CA LYS A 400 -2.94 35.96 42.66
C LYS A 400 -2.48 36.72 41.43
N LYS A 401 -2.79 38.02 41.37
CA LYS A 401 -2.34 38.89 40.30
C LYS A 401 -0.81 39.03 40.28
N ALA A 402 -0.17 39.14 41.44
CA ALA A 402 1.28 39.21 41.57
C ALA A 402 1.97 38.01 40.91
N LEU A 403 1.46 36.80 41.18
CA LEU A 403 1.99 35.58 40.61
C LEU A 403 1.89 35.56 39.07
N GLU A 404 0.72 35.96 38.55
CA GLU A 404 0.48 36.09 37.11
C GLU A 404 1.33 37.19 36.44
N ASP A 405 1.56 38.32 37.12
CA ASP A 405 2.36 39.44 36.63
C ASP A 405 3.84 39.09 36.59
N LEU A 406 4.32 38.25 37.52
CA LEU A 406 5.66 37.65 37.48
C LEU A 406 5.78 36.50 36.48
N GLY A 407 4.67 36.11 35.82
CA GLY A 407 4.66 35.00 34.87
C GLY A 407 4.93 33.64 35.50
N LEU A 408 4.63 33.50 36.79
CA LEU A 408 4.72 32.26 37.55
C LEU A 408 3.34 31.60 37.67
N LYS A 409 3.31 30.31 37.98
CA LYS A 409 2.08 29.53 38.16
C LYS A 409 2.06 28.93 39.56
N SER A 410 0.87 28.86 40.16
CA SER A 410 0.70 28.16 41.43
C SER A 410 0.79 26.65 41.22
N GLY A 411 1.61 25.97 42.02
CA GLY A 411 1.80 24.54 41.96
C GLY A 411 3.22 24.14 42.35
N THR A 412 3.48 22.84 42.23
CA THR A 412 4.80 22.25 42.46
C THR A 412 5.36 21.80 41.13
N THR A 413 6.60 22.20 40.85
CA THR A 413 7.37 21.80 39.68
C THR A 413 8.54 20.93 40.12
N MET A 414 8.76 19.82 39.41
CA MET A 414 9.92 18.95 39.59
C MET A 414 10.81 18.96 38.34
N ASP A 415 12.12 18.87 38.55
CA ASP A 415 13.05 18.66 37.45
C ASP A 415 12.97 17.22 36.96
N TYR A 416 13.64 16.95 35.84
CA TYR A 416 13.63 15.62 35.26
C TYR A 416 14.26 14.58 36.19
N ALA A 417 15.37 14.88 36.87
CA ALA A 417 16.08 13.92 37.70
C ALA A 417 15.21 13.43 38.86
N LYS A 418 14.53 14.36 39.55
CA LYS A 418 13.56 14.04 40.60
C LYS A 418 12.34 13.29 40.05
N THR A 419 11.83 13.74 38.91
CA THR A 419 10.68 13.09 38.26
C THR A 419 11.02 11.67 37.79
N GLN A 420 12.24 11.42 37.35
CA GLN A 420 12.68 10.10 36.89
C GLN A 420 12.67 9.08 38.03
N GLU A 421 13.10 9.48 39.23
CA GLU A 421 13.10 8.67 40.44
C GLU A 421 11.66 8.39 40.94
N ASP A 422 10.83 9.43 41.00
CA ASP A 422 9.52 9.35 41.67
C ASP A 422 8.42 8.85 40.74
N LEU A 423 8.38 9.36 39.49
CA LEU A 423 7.26 9.22 38.57
C LEU A 423 7.56 8.30 37.38
N PHE A 424 8.68 8.49 36.67
CA PHE A 424 8.87 7.81 35.38
C PHE A 424 9.40 6.38 35.47
N LYS A 425 10.09 5.97 36.54
CA LYS A 425 10.55 4.59 36.84
C LYS A 425 10.64 3.68 35.61
N ILE A 426 11.58 3.98 34.72
CA ILE A 426 11.59 3.42 33.37
C ILE A 426 12.11 1.98 33.42
N ARG A 427 11.33 1.03 32.89
CA ARG A 427 11.75 -0.36 32.69
C ARG A 427 11.80 -0.69 31.21
N LYS A 428 12.98 -1.03 30.71
CA LYS A 428 13.16 -1.47 29.33
C LYS A 428 12.67 -2.90 29.16
N VAL A 429 11.75 -3.11 28.22
CA VAL A 429 11.16 -4.43 27.90
C VAL A 429 11.88 -5.05 26.72
N GLN A 430 12.15 -4.24 25.70
CA GLN A 430 12.86 -4.63 24.49
C GLN A 430 13.70 -3.47 24.02
N THR A 431 14.93 -3.75 23.60
CA THR A 431 15.85 -2.75 23.07
C THR A 431 15.75 -2.74 21.55
N ALA A 432 15.67 -1.56 20.94
CA ALA A 432 15.75 -1.47 19.49
C ALA A 432 17.16 -1.88 19.02
N GLU A 433 17.21 -2.81 18.08
CA GLU A 433 18.45 -3.40 17.55
C GLU A 433 18.27 -3.68 16.06
N ASP A 434 19.37 -3.60 15.32
CA ASP A 434 19.40 -3.97 13.91
C ASP A 434 19.36 -5.50 13.74
N ALA A 435 18.80 -5.97 12.64
CA ALA A 435 18.95 -7.35 12.19
C ALA A 435 20.42 -7.63 11.89
N VAL A 436 20.89 -8.80 12.30
CA VAL A 436 22.21 -9.33 11.96
C VAL A 436 22.01 -10.67 11.28
N PHE A 437 22.52 -10.80 10.08
CA PHE A 437 22.41 -12.02 9.28
C PHE A 437 23.62 -12.16 8.36
N SER A 438 23.86 -13.34 7.83
CA SER A 438 24.87 -13.57 6.81
C SER A 438 24.25 -13.95 5.48
N TYR A 439 24.79 -13.40 4.39
CA TYR A 439 24.45 -13.79 3.03
C TYR A 439 25.62 -14.58 2.45
N ASN A 440 25.44 -15.88 2.23
CA ASN A 440 26.51 -16.80 1.80
C ASN A 440 27.78 -16.71 2.66
N GLY A 441 27.61 -16.51 3.98
CA GLY A 441 28.70 -16.38 4.96
C GLY A 441 29.24 -14.96 5.14
N ILE A 442 28.77 -13.96 4.38
CA ILE A 442 29.14 -12.56 4.58
C ILE A 442 28.15 -11.93 5.57
N SER A 443 28.61 -11.61 6.78
CA SER A 443 27.78 -10.96 7.81
C SER A 443 27.40 -9.54 7.40
N MET A 444 26.15 -9.18 7.66
CA MET A 444 25.52 -7.92 7.32
C MET A 444 24.59 -7.47 8.46
N ARG A 445 24.37 -6.16 8.53
CA ARG A 445 23.46 -5.52 9.48
C ARG A 445 22.45 -4.65 8.75
N ARG A 446 21.18 -4.67 9.17
CA ARG A 446 20.11 -3.82 8.61
C ARG A 446 19.14 -3.34 9.68
N PRO A 447 18.62 -2.11 9.59
CA PRO A 447 17.69 -1.57 10.59
C PRO A 447 16.29 -2.19 10.53
N THR A 448 15.95 -2.90 9.46
CA THR A 448 14.64 -3.50 9.22
C THR A 448 14.76 -5.01 8.99
N ASN A 449 13.63 -5.71 9.10
CA ASN A 449 13.52 -7.12 8.74
C ASN A 449 13.22 -7.36 7.26
N THR A 450 13.02 -6.31 6.47
CA THR A 450 12.83 -6.41 5.02
C THR A 450 14.10 -5.94 4.33
N ILE A 451 14.75 -6.86 3.62
CA ILE A 451 16.06 -6.68 3.00
C ILE A 451 15.91 -6.75 1.48
N ASP A 452 16.06 -5.62 0.80
CA ASP A 452 15.91 -5.48 -0.65
C ASP A 452 17.14 -4.87 -1.34
N ASP A 453 18.19 -4.58 -0.59
CA ASP A 453 19.36 -3.82 -1.02
C ASP A 453 20.65 -4.67 -1.16
N VAL A 454 20.57 -5.97 -0.88
CA VAL A 454 21.74 -6.87 -0.93
C VAL A 454 22.00 -7.36 -2.35
N VAL A 455 20.98 -7.88 -3.03
CA VAL A 455 21.04 -8.31 -4.44
C VAL A 455 19.82 -7.80 -5.17
N SER A 456 20.02 -7.12 -6.29
CA SER A 456 18.94 -6.62 -7.13
C SER A 456 17.98 -7.74 -7.52
N GLY A 457 16.70 -7.56 -7.21
CA GLY A 457 15.63 -8.52 -7.52
C GLY A 457 15.47 -9.65 -6.50
N VAL A 458 16.18 -9.64 -5.38
CA VAL A 458 15.98 -10.56 -4.26
C VAL A 458 15.51 -9.75 -3.05
N ASN A 459 14.27 -9.96 -2.65
CA ASN A 459 13.71 -9.36 -1.43
C ASN A 459 13.55 -10.45 -0.36
N ILE A 460 14.13 -10.24 0.82
CA ILE A 460 14.13 -11.17 1.95
C ILE A 460 13.40 -10.52 3.13
N GLU A 461 12.43 -11.22 3.69
CA GLU A 461 11.76 -10.84 4.94
C GLU A 461 12.23 -11.80 6.06
N LEU A 462 12.96 -11.28 7.04
CA LEU A 462 13.43 -12.00 8.22
C LEU A 462 12.29 -12.13 9.24
N LEU A 463 12.04 -13.34 9.72
CA LEU A 463 10.94 -13.64 10.64
C LEU A 463 11.45 -14.05 12.02
N THR A 464 12.49 -14.88 12.07
CA THR A 464 13.10 -15.36 13.30
C THR A 464 14.57 -15.71 13.05
N THR A 465 15.31 -16.00 14.12
CA THR A 465 16.70 -16.48 14.06
C THR A 465 16.77 -17.89 13.51
N THR A 466 17.88 -18.24 12.84
CA THR A 466 18.19 -19.62 12.45
C THR A 466 18.85 -20.38 13.59
N GLU A 467 18.76 -21.72 13.56
CA GLU A 467 19.56 -22.55 14.47
C GLU A 467 21.04 -22.53 14.05
N PRO A 468 21.99 -22.46 15.00
CA PRO A 468 23.41 -22.48 14.67
C PRO A 468 23.80 -23.65 13.77
N GLY A 469 24.44 -23.34 12.63
CA GLY A 469 24.87 -24.33 11.65
C GLY A 469 23.76 -24.88 10.73
N LYS A 470 22.53 -24.36 10.83
CA LYS A 470 21.40 -24.69 9.96
C LYS A 470 20.82 -23.42 9.32
N PRO A 471 21.53 -22.83 8.34
CA PRO A 471 21.04 -21.64 7.65
C PRO A 471 19.77 -21.93 6.86
N ALA A 472 18.92 -20.92 6.71
CA ALA A 472 17.84 -20.95 5.74
C ALA A 472 18.42 -20.96 4.32
N VAL A 473 17.80 -21.70 3.41
CA VAL A 473 18.29 -21.80 2.01
C VAL A 473 17.20 -21.36 1.05
N ILE A 474 17.46 -20.29 0.30
CA ILE A 474 16.60 -19.84 -0.79
C ILE A 474 17.06 -20.52 -2.07
N ASN A 475 16.27 -21.44 -2.59
CA ASN A 475 16.53 -22.14 -3.86
C ASN A 475 15.82 -21.35 -4.96
N ILE A 476 16.57 -20.75 -5.87
CA ILE A 476 16.03 -19.99 -7.01
C ILE A 476 16.09 -20.84 -8.26
N THR A 477 14.93 -21.18 -8.81
CA THR A 477 14.79 -21.98 -10.03
C THR A 477 14.02 -21.24 -11.12
N ARG A 478 14.04 -21.75 -12.35
CA ARG A 478 13.13 -21.30 -13.40
C ARG A 478 11.68 -21.63 -13.01
N ASN A 479 10.75 -20.76 -13.43
CA ASN A 479 9.32 -21.00 -13.26
C ASN A 479 8.73 -21.68 -14.51
N ASP A 480 9.06 -22.96 -14.70
CA ASP A 480 8.55 -23.72 -15.85
C ASP A 480 7.07 -24.09 -15.71
N GLU A 481 6.55 -24.12 -14.48
CA GLU A 481 5.15 -24.44 -14.20
C GLU A 481 4.20 -23.40 -14.81
N ASP A 482 4.53 -22.10 -14.76
CA ASP A 482 3.72 -21.06 -15.41
C ASP A 482 3.67 -21.26 -16.93
N ILE A 483 4.78 -21.63 -17.57
CA ILE A 483 4.78 -21.94 -19.01
C ILE A 483 3.87 -23.14 -19.30
N ILE A 484 3.98 -24.21 -18.50
CA ILE A 484 3.18 -25.44 -18.66
C ILE A 484 1.69 -25.15 -18.53
N GLU A 485 1.28 -24.39 -17.51
CA GLU A 485 -0.13 -24.08 -17.29
C GLU A 485 -0.69 -23.20 -18.41
N ASN A 486 0.08 -22.23 -18.92
CA ASN A 486 -0.36 -21.42 -20.06
C ASN A 486 -0.48 -22.25 -21.35
N VAL A 487 0.40 -23.23 -21.60
CA VAL A 487 0.27 -24.15 -22.74
C VAL A 487 -0.95 -25.05 -22.60
N LYS A 488 -1.22 -25.56 -21.39
CA LYS A 488 -2.42 -26.33 -21.10
C LYS A 488 -3.70 -25.52 -21.35
N GLN A 489 -3.78 -24.31 -20.82
CA GLN A 489 -4.91 -23.41 -21.05
C GLN A 489 -5.10 -23.07 -22.53
N PHE A 490 -4.01 -22.90 -23.28
CA PHE A 490 -4.06 -22.70 -24.73
C PHE A 490 -4.73 -23.87 -25.44
N VAL A 491 -4.34 -25.11 -25.13
CA VAL A 491 -4.89 -26.34 -25.74
C VAL A 491 -6.38 -26.49 -25.42
N GLU A 492 -6.77 -26.26 -24.16
CA GLU A 492 -8.17 -26.31 -23.72
C GLU A 492 -9.03 -25.28 -24.47
N THR A 493 -8.62 -24.01 -24.46
CA THR A 493 -9.37 -22.92 -25.09
C THR A 493 -9.42 -23.07 -26.62
N TYR A 494 -8.36 -23.60 -27.24
CA TYR A 494 -8.34 -23.90 -28.67
C TYR A 494 -9.39 -24.97 -29.04
N ASN A 495 -9.50 -26.02 -28.23
CA ASN A 495 -10.46 -27.10 -28.46
C ASN A 495 -11.91 -26.63 -28.25
N GLU A 496 -12.17 -25.80 -27.24
CA GLU A 496 -13.48 -25.18 -27.01
C GLU A 496 -13.90 -24.27 -28.17
N LEU A 497 -12.98 -23.42 -28.64
CA LEU A 497 -13.20 -22.63 -29.85
C LEU A 497 -13.49 -23.52 -31.05
N GLY A 498 -12.78 -24.64 -31.18
CA GLY A 498 -13.05 -25.67 -32.18
C GLY A 498 -14.52 -26.08 -32.17
N LEU A 499 -15.02 -26.58 -31.05
CA LEU A 499 -16.42 -27.01 -30.91
C LEU A 499 -17.41 -25.90 -31.26
N LYS A 500 -17.14 -24.66 -30.81
CA LYS A 500 -18.00 -23.52 -31.11
C LYS A 500 -18.04 -23.20 -32.60
N LEU A 501 -16.90 -23.24 -33.28
CA LEU A 501 -16.83 -23.04 -34.72
C LEU A 501 -17.56 -24.15 -35.49
N ASP A 502 -17.51 -25.40 -35.02
CA ASP A 502 -18.25 -26.49 -35.66
C ASP A 502 -19.76 -26.29 -35.56
N GLU A 503 -20.26 -25.95 -34.37
CA GLU A 503 -21.68 -25.66 -34.09
C GLU A 503 -22.23 -24.60 -35.04
N VAL A 504 -21.50 -23.50 -35.23
CA VAL A 504 -21.99 -22.34 -35.98
C VAL A 504 -21.70 -22.40 -37.48
N THR A 505 -20.79 -23.26 -37.95
CA THR A 505 -20.41 -23.30 -39.37
C THR A 505 -20.77 -24.59 -40.11
N ARG A 506 -21.04 -25.70 -39.43
CA ARG A 506 -21.33 -26.97 -40.10
C ARG A 506 -22.82 -27.12 -40.39
N PHE A 507 -23.12 -27.92 -41.42
CA PHE A 507 -24.47 -28.41 -41.66
C PHE A 507 -24.67 -29.69 -40.86
N ASP A 508 -25.73 -29.73 -40.07
CA ASP A 508 -26.10 -30.91 -39.30
C ASP A 508 -27.02 -31.80 -40.14
N GLU A 509 -26.55 -33.01 -40.44
CA GLU A 509 -27.26 -33.93 -41.34
C GLU A 509 -28.53 -34.52 -40.72
N ASP A 510 -28.64 -34.54 -39.39
CA ASP A 510 -29.75 -35.16 -38.66
C ASP A 510 -30.93 -34.19 -38.51
N SER A 511 -30.64 -32.98 -38.04
CA SER A 511 -31.61 -31.89 -37.88
C SER A 511 -31.92 -31.17 -39.20
N LYS A 512 -31.10 -31.35 -40.23
CA LYS A 512 -31.14 -30.61 -41.51
C LYS A 512 -31.00 -29.09 -41.33
N ILE A 513 -30.42 -28.64 -40.22
CA ILE A 513 -30.20 -27.23 -39.91
C ILE A 513 -28.72 -26.89 -40.18
N ALA A 514 -28.49 -25.82 -40.94
CA ALA A 514 -27.16 -25.25 -41.10
C ALA A 514 -26.85 -24.34 -39.91
N GLY A 515 -25.64 -24.40 -39.36
CA GLY A 515 -25.15 -23.41 -38.41
C GLY A 515 -25.27 -21.99 -38.97
N ILE A 516 -25.53 -21.01 -38.10
CA ILE A 516 -25.90 -19.64 -38.50
C ILE A 516 -24.84 -18.94 -39.37
N PHE A 517 -23.58 -19.37 -39.29
CA PHE A 517 -22.41 -18.90 -40.05
C PHE A 517 -21.93 -19.87 -41.13
N ASN A 518 -22.70 -20.88 -41.53
CA ASN A 518 -22.29 -21.85 -42.55
C ASN A 518 -21.84 -21.23 -43.88
N GLY A 519 -22.43 -20.09 -44.27
CA GLY A 519 -22.06 -19.33 -45.48
C GLY A 519 -21.00 -18.25 -45.27
N ASP A 520 -20.55 -18.02 -44.04
CA ASP A 520 -19.69 -16.89 -43.67
C ASP A 520 -18.21 -17.26 -43.82
N SER A 521 -17.49 -16.57 -44.69
CA SER A 521 -16.07 -16.83 -44.91
C SER A 521 -15.20 -16.34 -43.76
N ASP A 522 -15.57 -15.26 -43.08
CA ASP A 522 -14.76 -14.67 -42.01
C ASP A 522 -14.71 -15.61 -40.81
N ILE A 523 -15.82 -16.27 -40.49
CA ILE A 523 -15.88 -17.29 -39.44
C ILE A 523 -15.22 -18.61 -39.87
N ARG A 524 -15.51 -19.11 -41.09
CA ARG A 524 -14.94 -20.38 -41.57
C ARG A 524 -13.41 -20.36 -41.71
N MET A 525 -12.80 -19.19 -41.95
CA MET A 525 -11.36 -19.05 -42.11
C MET A 525 -10.56 -19.01 -40.82
N ILE A 526 -11.21 -18.88 -39.65
CA ILE A 526 -10.53 -18.86 -38.35
C ILE A 526 -9.75 -20.17 -38.15
N ARG A 527 -10.42 -21.33 -38.22
CA ARG A 527 -9.78 -22.64 -37.96
C ARG A 527 -8.64 -22.95 -38.93
N PRO A 528 -8.81 -22.88 -40.27
CA PRO A 528 -7.70 -23.14 -41.20
C PRO A 528 -6.49 -22.23 -40.96
N THR A 529 -6.73 -20.97 -40.58
CA THR A 529 -5.64 -20.02 -40.33
C THR A 529 -4.86 -20.37 -39.08
N LEU A 530 -5.53 -20.73 -37.99
CA LEU A 530 -4.87 -21.20 -36.77
C LEU A 530 -4.13 -22.53 -37.01
N ASN A 531 -4.71 -23.47 -37.75
CA ASN A 531 -4.08 -24.76 -38.06
C ASN A 531 -2.81 -24.61 -38.90
N ARG A 532 -2.79 -23.62 -39.80
CA ARG A 532 -1.58 -23.31 -40.59
C ARG A 532 -0.43 -22.85 -39.71
N ILE A 533 -0.70 -22.05 -38.67
CA ILE A 533 0.32 -21.63 -37.70
C ILE A 533 0.81 -22.84 -36.91
N PHE A 534 -0.09 -23.74 -36.51
CA PHE A 534 0.27 -24.99 -35.83
C PHE A 534 1.24 -25.86 -36.65
N SER A 535 1.00 -25.96 -37.96
CA SER A 535 1.86 -26.72 -38.89
C SER A 535 3.20 -26.05 -39.21
N THR A 536 3.46 -24.86 -38.68
CA THR A 536 4.71 -24.14 -38.92
C THR A 536 5.85 -24.84 -38.19
N THR A 537 6.88 -25.21 -38.95
CA THR A 537 8.16 -25.63 -38.37
C THR A 537 9.14 -24.46 -38.37
N ILE A 538 10.02 -24.44 -37.38
CA ILE A 538 11.11 -23.47 -37.28
C ILE A 538 12.41 -24.25 -37.41
N SER A 539 13.14 -23.99 -38.48
CA SER A 539 14.46 -24.57 -38.69
C SER A 539 15.49 -23.84 -37.83
N THR A 540 16.18 -24.57 -36.95
CA THR A 540 17.44 -24.13 -36.34
C THR A 540 18.62 -24.71 -37.13
N GLU A 541 19.85 -24.27 -36.84
CA GLU A 541 21.06 -24.74 -37.54
C GLU A 541 21.26 -26.27 -37.48
N SER A 542 20.66 -26.93 -36.49
CA SER A 542 20.82 -28.36 -36.21
C SER A 542 19.55 -29.20 -36.33
N GLU A 543 18.33 -28.63 -36.33
CA GLU A 543 17.08 -29.41 -36.31
C GLU A 543 15.88 -28.60 -36.85
N ILE A 544 14.89 -29.30 -37.42
CA ILE A 544 13.57 -28.74 -37.74
C ILE A 544 12.67 -28.94 -36.51
N LYS A 545 12.38 -27.87 -35.77
CA LYS A 545 11.51 -27.93 -34.58
C LYS A 545 10.05 -27.67 -34.96
N GLY A 546 9.13 -28.47 -34.43
CA GLY A 546 7.69 -28.29 -34.57
C GLY A 546 6.98 -28.51 -33.24
N LEU A 547 5.70 -28.13 -33.15
CA LEU A 547 4.91 -28.24 -31.91
C LEU A 547 4.87 -29.68 -31.34
N ALA A 548 4.98 -30.69 -32.21
CA ALA A 548 5.06 -32.11 -31.82
C ALA A 548 6.29 -32.45 -30.94
N LYS A 549 7.41 -31.74 -31.10
CA LYS A 549 8.60 -31.90 -30.24
C LYS A 549 8.27 -31.56 -28.79
N TYR A 550 7.50 -30.49 -28.60
CA TYR A 550 7.06 -30.00 -27.29
C TYR A 550 5.79 -30.67 -26.77
N GLY A 551 5.38 -31.79 -27.38
CA GLY A 551 4.22 -32.57 -26.93
C GLY A 551 2.86 -32.09 -27.43
N LEU A 552 2.79 -31.07 -28.29
CA LEU A 552 1.53 -30.62 -28.88
C LEU A 552 1.26 -31.34 -30.22
N SER A 553 0.09 -31.95 -30.36
CA SER A 553 -0.32 -32.60 -31.61
C SER A 553 -1.76 -32.27 -32.00
N LEU A 554 -2.09 -32.41 -33.28
CA LEU A 554 -3.41 -32.16 -33.84
C LEU A 554 -3.93 -33.43 -34.53
N ASP A 555 -5.14 -33.86 -34.24
CA ASP A 555 -5.76 -35.01 -34.91
C ASP A 555 -6.36 -34.64 -36.29
N GLU A 556 -6.86 -35.63 -37.03
CA GLU A 556 -7.49 -35.45 -38.35
C GLU A 556 -8.71 -34.51 -38.32
N LYS A 557 -9.35 -34.34 -37.15
CA LYS A 557 -10.50 -33.46 -36.94
C LYS A 557 -10.10 -32.06 -36.48
N GLY A 558 -8.82 -31.79 -36.30
CA GLY A 558 -8.33 -30.51 -35.81
C GLY A 558 -8.45 -30.34 -34.29
N LYS A 559 -8.56 -31.42 -33.53
CA LYS A 559 -8.51 -31.39 -32.05
C LYS A 559 -7.07 -31.47 -31.58
N MET A 560 -6.69 -30.57 -30.67
CA MET A 560 -5.34 -30.50 -30.11
C MET A 560 -5.21 -31.37 -28.86
N SER A 561 -4.07 -32.04 -28.71
CA SER A 561 -3.69 -32.77 -27.50
C SER A 561 -2.31 -32.35 -26.99
N LEU A 562 -2.08 -32.50 -25.68
CA LEU A 562 -0.84 -32.13 -25.00
C LEU A 562 -0.27 -33.33 -24.23
N ASP A 563 0.96 -33.70 -24.57
CA ASP A 563 1.80 -34.59 -23.77
C ASP A 563 2.60 -33.76 -22.76
N MET A 564 2.08 -33.69 -21.54
CA MET A 564 2.68 -32.96 -20.42
C MET A 564 4.10 -33.43 -20.08
N ASN A 565 4.39 -34.72 -20.27
CA ASN A 565 5.70 -35.27 -19.93
C ASN A 565 6.77 -34.83 -20.93
N LYS A 566 6.42 -34.81 -22.24
CA LYS A 566 7.31 -34.26 -23.27
C LYS A 566 7.57 -32.77 -23.09
N LEU A 567 6.52 -31.99 -22.80
CA LEU A 567 6.69 -30.56 -22.56
C LEU A 567 7.63 -30.29 -21.38
N LYS A 568 7.43 -31.00 -20.25
CA LYS A 568 8.31 -30.91 -19.07
C LYS A 568 9.75 -31.31 -19.37
N MET A 569 9.94 -32.36 -20.16
CA MET A 569 11.26 -32.82 -20.58
C MET A 569 11.99 -31.75 -21.39
N GLU A 570 11.37 -31.22 -22.45
CA GLU A 570 11.98 -30.20 -23.32
C GLU A 570 12.27 -28.90 -22.56
N LEU A 571 11.36 -28.45 -21.69
CA LEU A 571 11.59 -27.27 -20.84
C LEU A 571 12.77 -27.44 -19.89
N SER A 572 13.07 -28.67 -19.47
CA SER A 572 14.18 -28.98 -18.56
C SER A 572 15.49 -29.18 -19.33
N SER A 573 15.46 -29.86 -20.48
CA SER A 573 16.67 -30.23 -21.24
C SER A 573 17.15 -29.18 -22.23
N ASP A 574 16.24 -28.42 -22.86
CA ASP A 574 16.55 -27.35 -23.82
C ASP A 574 15.67 -26.10 -23.54
N PRO A 575 15.94 -25.38 -22.43
CA PRO A 575 15.18 -24.19 -22.03
C PRO A 575 15.19 -23.08 -23.07
N GLU A 576 16.39 -22.78 -23.57
CA GLU A 576 16.62 -21.73 -24.56
C GLU A 576 15.96 -22.10 -25.87
N GLY A 577 16.07 -23.35 -26.32
CA GLY A 577 15.40 -23.80 -27.52
C GLY A 577 13.88 -23.78 -27.40
N THR A 578 13.32 -24.02 -26.21
CA THR A 578 11.88 -23.86 -25.96
C THR A 578 11.46 -22.40 -26.07
N GLN A 579 12.20 -21.48 -25.45
CA GLN A 579 11.98 -20.04 -25.58
C GLN A 579 12.09 -19.58 -27.03
N GLU A 580 13.15 -19.98 -27.75
CA GLU A 580 13.37 -19.62 -29.16
C GLU A 580 12.20 -20.09 -30.03
N PHE A 581 11.65 -21.27 -29.76
CA PHE A 581 10.55 -21.83 -30.53
C PHE A 581 9.20 -21.18 -30.18
N PHE A 582 8.90 -20.96 -28.90
CA PHE A 582 7.62 -20.41 -28.46
C PHE A 582 7.51 -18.91 -28.67
N TYR A 583 8.49 -18.15 -28.15
CA TYR A 583 8.53 -16.69 -28.23
C TYR A 583 9.21 -16.21 -29.51
N GLY A 584 10.39 -16.75 -29.82
CA GLY A 584 11.23 -16.32 -30.93
C GLY A 584 12.68 -16.09 -30.51
N SER A 585 13.51 -15.75 -31.49
CA SER A 585 14.93 -15.43 -31.29
C SER A 585 15.32 -14.13 -31.99
N LEU A 586 16.35 -13.47 -31.46
CA LEU A 586 17.04 -12.37 -32.10
C LEU A 586 18.48 -12.83 -32.33
N LYS A 587 18.87 -13.04 -33.60
CA LYS A 587 20.21 -13.52 -33.95
C LYS A 587 20.93 -12.47 -34.78
N THR A 588 22.19 -12.21 -34.45
CA THR A 588 23.04 -11.31 -35.24
C THR A 588 23.73 -12.11 -36.33
N LEU A 589 23.31 -11.90 -37.57
CA LEU A 589 23.91 -12.50 -38.76
C LEU A 589 24.52 -11.39 -39.62
N GLU A 590 25.81 -11.51 -39.95
CA GLU A 590 26.53 -10.55 -40.80
C GLU A 590 26.31 -9.08 -40.38
N PHE A 591 26.45 -8.79 -39.08
CA PHE A 591 26.25 -7.45 -38.50
C PHE A 591 24.81 -6.89 -38.61
N ARG A 592 23.80 -7.73 -38.89
CA ARG A 592 22.38 -7.37 -38.83
C ARG A 592 21.63 -8.25 -37.84
N GLU A 593 20.75 -7.63 -37.06
CA GLU A 593 19.81 -8.34 -36.21
C GLU A 593 18.69 -8.92 -37.05
N VAL A 594 18.57 -10.24 -37.05
CA VAL A 594 17.48 -10.99 -37.69
C VAL A 594 16.57 -11.50 -36.58
N LYS A 595 15.36 -10.92 -36.51
CA LYS A 595 14.31 -11.37 -35.60
C LYS A 595 13.52 -12.50 -36.24
N THR A 596 13.42 -13.63 -35.54
CA THR A 596 12.55 -14.75 -35.92
C THR A 596 11.45 -14.89 -34.88
N ASP A 597 10.20 -14.65 -35.28
CA ASP A 597 9.04 -14.82 -34.41
C ASP A 597 8.78 -16.31 -34.14
N GLY A 598 8.58 -16.66 -32.87
CA GLY A 598 8.18 -18.00 -32.44
C GLY A 598 6.72 -18.31 -32.74
N VAL A 599 6.32 -19.56 -32.48
CA VAL A 599 5.00 -20.07 -32.85
C VAL A 599 3.87 -19.35 -32.10
N PHE A 600 4.03 -19.07 -30.80
CA PHE A 600 3.02 -18.34 -30.03
C PHE A 600 3.01 -16.86 -30.40
N LYS A 601 4.15 -16.28 -30.83
CA LYS A 601 4.15 -14.91 -31.37
C LYS A 601 3.37 -14.81 -32.68
N LYS A 602 3.46 -15.82 -33.55
CA LYS A 602 2.64 -15.90 -34.78
C LYS A 602 1.16 -16.06 -34.46
N PHE A 603 0.79 -16.91 -33.49
CA PHE A 603 -0.60 -17.02 -33.01
C PHE A 603 -1.10 -15.68 -32.45
N ASP A 604 -0.30 -15.01 -31.61
CA ASP A 604 -0.62 -13.73 -30.98
C ASP A 604 -0.96 -12.66 -32.03
N GLN A 605 -0.12 -12.55 -33.06
CA GLN A 605 -0.31 -11.63 -34.20
C GLN A 605 -1.55 -11.95 -35.01
N GLU A 606 -1.85 -13.24 -35.24
CA GLU A 606 -3.05 -13.62 -36.00
C GLU A 606 -4.33 -13.37 -35.21
N LEU A 607 -4.32 -13.68 -33.92
CA LEU A 607 -5.43 -13.36 -33.02
C LEU A 607 -5.64 -11.84 -32.91
N ASP A 608 -4.57 -11.05 -32.93
CA ASP A 608 -4.68 -9.60 -33.05
C ASP A 608 -5.35 -9.18 -34.36
N ARG A 609 -5.00 -9.75 -35.51
CA ARG A 609 -5.67 -9.43 -36.79
C ARG A 609 -7.16 -9.80 -36.81
N LEU A 610 -7.57 -10.80 -36.02
CA LEU A 610 -8.97 -11.19 -35.89
C LEU A 610 -9.75 -10.26 -34.95
N LEU A 611 -9.14 -9.87 -33.82
CA LEU A 611 -9.82 -9.24 -32.70
C LEU A 611 -9.56 -7.73 -32.53
N ASN A 612 -8.34 -7.27 -32.83
CA ASN A 612 -7.81 -5.99 -32.41
C ASN A 612 -7.38 -5.11 -33.59
N GLY A 613 -7.61 -3.79 -33.46
CA GLY A 613 -7.29 -2.80 -34.48
C GLY A 613 -8.47 -2.41 -35.37
N GLY A 614 -8.29 -1.33 -36.15
CA GLY A 614 -9.36 -0.75 -36.98
C GLY A 614 -9.83 -1.67 -38.12
N ASN A 615 -8.96 -2.56 -38.59
CA ASN A 615 -9.24 -3.49 -39.69
C ASN A 615 -9.39 -4.94 -39.22
N ALA A 616 -9.68 -5.15 -37.92
CA ALA A 616 -9.85 -6.49 -37.37
C ALA A 616 -11.06 -7.18 -38.02
N ARG A 617 -10.88 -8.41 -38.50
CA ARG A 617 -11.91 -9.10 -39.30
C ARG A 617 -13.23 -9.24 -38.55
N LEU A 618 -13.20 -9.67 -37.28
CA LEU A 618 -14.43 -9.90 -36.52
C LEU A 618 -15.11 -8.60 -36.09
N LYS A 619 -14.33 -7.53 -35.91
CA LYS A 619 -14.89 -6.19 -35.68
C LYS A 619 -15.63 -5.68 -36.92
N LEU A 620 -15.06 -5.86 -38.11
CA LEU A 620 -15.72 -5.46 -39.35
C LEU A 620 -17.02 -6.26 -39.59
N LEU A 621 -17.02 -7.56 -39.24
CA LEU A 621 -18.22 -8.39 -39.28
C LEU A 621 -19.27 -7.92 -38.27
N GLU A 622 -18.89 -7.63 -37.02
CA GLU A 622 -19.76 -7.08 -35.98
C GLU A 622 -20.42 -5.76 -36.42
N GLU A 623 -19.63 -4.85 -36.98
CA GLU A 623 -20.13 -3.58 -37.51
C GLU A 623 -21.08 -3.79 -38.70
N SER A 624 -20.80 -4.78 -39.56
CA SER A 624 -21.69 -5.14 -40.67
C SER A 624 -23.03 -5.66 -40.16
N LEU A 625 -23.02 -6.60 -39.20
CA LEU A 625 -24.24 -7.13 -38.60
C LEU A 625 -25.06 -6.04 -37.93
N THR A 626 -24.40 -5.13 -37.21
CA THR A 626 -25.03 -3.98 -36.55
C THR A 626 -25.71 -3.04 -37.55
N ARG A 627 -25.02 -2.73 -38.66
CA ARG A 627 -25.60 -1.91 -39.76
C ARG A 627 -26.79 -2.61 -40.41
N ASP A 628 -26.68 -3.91 -40.63
CA ASP A 628 -27.75 -4.72 -41.22
C ASP A 628 -28.98 -4.81 -40.31
N ASP A 629 -28.81 -5.00 -38.99
CA ASP A 629 -29.92 -4.98 -38.02
C ASP A 629 -30.64 -3.63 -38.04
N LYS A 630 -29.89 -2.52 -37.99
CA LYS A 630 -30.47 -1.17 -38.08
C LYS A 630 -31.29 -1.00 -39.37
N LYS A 631 -30.73 -1.42 -40.51
CA LYS A 631 -31.42 -1.34 -41.80
C LYS A 631 -32.69 -2.19 -41.82
N LEU A 632 -32.62 -3.43 -41.36
CA LEU A 632 -33.77 -4.33 -41.31
C LEU A 632 -34.88 -3.80 -40.41
N ARG A 633 -34.55 -3.19 -39.26
CA ARG A 633 -35.53 -2.55 -38.37
C ARG A 633 -36.22 -1.34 -39.01
N GLU A 634 -35.47 -0.52 -39.74
CA GLU A 634 -36.04 0.59 -40.51
C GLU A 634 -36.93 0.09 -41.66
N ASP A 635 -36.50 -0.94 -42.39
CA ASP A 635 -37.29 -1.56 -43.45
C ASP A 635 -38.58 -2.17 -42.90
N ARG A 636 -38.50 -2.84 -41.73
CA ARG A 636 -39.66 -3.36 -41.00
C ARG A 636 -40.62 -2.24 -40.63
N LYS A 637 -40.12 -1.14 -40.04
CA LYS A 637 -40.93 0.01 -39.63
C LYS A 637 -41.70 0.58 -40.82
N LYS A 638 -41.01 0.83 -41.94
CA LYS A 638 -41.65 1.32 -43.17
C LYS A 638 -42.69 0.37 -43.71
N ALA A 639 -42.41 -0.94 -43.71
CA ALA A 639 -43.36 -1.95 -44.18
C ALA A 639 -44.62 -2.00 -43.29
N VAL A 640 -44.47 -1.91 -41.96
CA VAL A 640 -45.58 -1.83 -41.02
C VAL A 640 -46.39 -0.54 -41.21
N GLU A 641 -45.75 0.61 -41.39
CA GLU A 641 -46.42 1.88 -41.66
C GLU A 641 -47.23 1.83 -42.97
N GLN A 642 -46.64 1.30 -44.05
CA GLN A 642 -47.32 1.13 -45.33
C GLN A 642 -48.54 0.20 -45.23
N LEU A 643 -48.38 -0.90 -44.50
CA LEU A 643 -49.47 -1.84 -44.24
C LEU A 643 -50.60 -1.15 -43.46
N ASN A 644 -50.28 -0.50 -42.34
CA ASN A 644 -51.27 0.21 -41.53
C ASN A 644 -51.99 1.28 -42.36
N MET A 645 -51.27 2.12 -43.12
CA MET A 645 -51.88 3.12 -44.00
C MET A 645 -52.85 2.49 -45.01
N ARG A 646 -52.48 1.36 -45.63
CA ARG A 646 -53.35 0.65 -46.58
C ARG A 646 -54.65 0.21 -45.91
N TYR A 647 -54.57 -0.36 -44.71
CA TYR A 647 -55.73 -0.87 -43.98
C TYR A 647 -56.57 0.24 -43.33
N ASP A 648 -55.96 1.35 -42.91
CA ASP A 648 -56.67 2.54 -42.44
C ASP A 648 -57.50 3.17 -43.57
N ILE A 649 -56.93 3.29 -44.78
CA ILE A 649 -57.66 3.76 -45.96
C ILE A 649 -58.81 2.79 -46.29
N MET A 650 -58.58 1.48 -46.21
CA MET A 650 -59.64 0.48 -46.43
C MET A 650 -60.76 0.60 -45.38
N ALA A 651 -60.42 0.80 -44.11
CA ALA A 651 -61.40 1.00 -43.03
C ALA A 651 -62.20 2.29 -43.23
N GLN A 652 -61.56 3.40 -43.60
CA GLN A 652 -62.24 4.66 -43.91
C GLN A 652 -63.21 4.51 -45.10
N ARG A 653 -62.78 3.82 -46.17
CA ARG A 653 -63.65 3.53 -47.32
C ARG A 653 -64.82 2.65 -46.93
N PHE A 654 -64.59 1.64 -46.10
CA PHE A 654 -65.63 0.74 -45.62
C PHE A 654 -66.67 1.50 -44.78
N ALA A 655 -66.24 2.34 -43.83
CA ALA A 655 -67.13 3.18 -43.02
C ALA A 655 -67.92 4.20 -43.87
N ALA A 656 -67.28 4.79 -44.89
CA ALA A 656 -67.96 5.68 -45.82
C ALA A 656 -69.05 4.95 -46.64
N TYR A 657 -68.76 3.73 -47.10
CA TYR A 657 -69.75 2.89 -47.79
C TYR A 657 -70.89 2.46 -46.87
N ASP A 658 -70.60 2.08 -45.62
CA ASP A 658 -71.63 1.73 -44.64
C ASP A 658 -72.57 2.92 -44.36
N SER A 659 -72.01 4.13 -44.24
CA SER A 659 -72.79 5.37 -44.13
C SER A 659 -73.67 5.63 -45.35
N GLN A 660 -73.16 5.40 -46.56
CA GLN A 660 -73.94 5.54 -47.80
C GLN A 660 -75.05 4.49 -47.91
N ILE A 661 -74.78 3.25 -47.52
CA ILE A 661 -75.77 2.17 -47.47
C ILE A 661 -76.86 2.51 -46.46
N SER A 662 -76.51 2.99 -45.27
CA SER A 662 -77.46 3.45 -44.26
C SER A 662 -78.35 4.59 -44.78
N LYS A 663 -77.76 5.61 -45.43
CA LYS A 663 -78.52 6.69 -46.09
C LYS A 663 -79.47 6.16 -47.17
N THR A 664 -79.00 5.22 -47.99
CA THR A 664 -79.78 4.61 -49.07
C THR A 664 -80.92 3.75 -48.50
N ASN A 665 -80.68 2.97 -47.45
CA ASN A 665 -81.69 2.19 -46.74
C ASN A 665 -82.73 3.10 -46.07
N ASN A 666 -82.32 4.22 -45.49
CA ASN A 666 -83.23 5.22 -44.93
C ASN A 666 -84.08 5.89 -46.02
N ALA A 667 -83.47 6.26 -47.16
CA ALA A 667 -84.19 6.78 -48.32
C ALA A 667 -85.18 5.76 -48.88
N PHE A 668 -84.75 4.50 -49.01
CA PHE A 668 -85.60 3.40 -49.46
C PHE A 668 -86.76 3.14 -48.49
N SER A 669 -86.50 3.13 -47.18
CA SER A 669 -87.54 2.99 -46.14
C SER A 669 -88.51 4.18 -46.17
N SER A 670 -88.02 5.39 -46.45
CA SER A 670 -88.87 6.57 -46.61
C SER A 670 -89.75 6.49 -47.85
N VAL A 671 -89.20 6.03 -48.98
CA VAL A 671 -89.96 5.75 -50.21
C VAL A 671 -90.98 4.63 -49.96
N GLN A 672 -90.60 3.57 -49.25
CA GLN A 672 -91.50 2.48 -48.89
C GLN A 672 -92.64 2.98 -48.00
N LEU A 673 -92.35 3.80 -46.98
CA LEU A 673 -93.36 4.46 -46.15
C LEU A 673 -94.29 5.37 -46.99
N MET A 674 -93.76 6.10 -47.98
CA MET A 674 -94.59 6.88 -48.89
C MET A 674 -95.48 5.99 -49.77
N ILE A 675 -94.96 4.88 -50.27
CA ILE A 675 -95.73 3.88 -51.02
C ILE A 675 -96.83 3.31 -50.13
N ASP A 676 -96.51 2.86 -48.92
CA ASP A 676 -97.46 2.27 -47.99
C ASP A 676 -98.53 3.28 -47.54
N GLN A 677 -98.15 4.55 -47.29
CA GLN A 677 -99.11 5.63 -47.02
C GLN A 677 -100.00 5.96 -48.22
N SER A 678 -99.48 5.84 -49.45
CA SER A 678 -100.27 6.03 -50.68
C SER A 678 -101.25 4.87 -50.92
N VAL A 679 -100.87 3.66 -50.53
CA VAL A 679 -101.71 2.45 -50.62
C VAL A 679 -102.79 2.46 -49.53
N ALA A 680 -102.51 2.98 -48.33
CA ALA A 680 -103.47 3.10 -47.23
C ALA A 680 -104.49 4.25 -47.39
N LYS A 681 -104.33 5.14 -48.38
CA LYS A 681 -105.27 6.22 -48.74
C LYS A 681 -106.26 5.84 -49.85
N LYS A 682 -106.29 4.58 -50.26
CA LYS A 682 -107.37 3.94 -51.05
C LYS A 682 -108.17 3.04 -50.12
#